data_AF-A0A939KYA2-F1
#
_entry.id   AF-A0A939KYA2-F1
#
_cell.length_a   1.000
_cell.length_b   1.000
_cell.length_c   1.000
_cell.angle_alpha   90.00
_cell.angle_beta   90.00
_cell.angle_gamma   90.00
#
_symmetry.space_group_name_H-M   'P 1'
#
loop_
_entity.id
_entity.type
_entity.pdbx_description
1 polymer ?
#
loop_
_entity_poly.entity_id
_entity_poly.type
_entity_poly.pdbx_seq_one_letter_code
_entity_poly.pdbx_strand_id
1 'polypeptide(L)'
;MRHRTGRPAGRRGRWWAPVLFVTAAAVVGVLAEPGITPVADSYGSPAAFMSWDQLLHLQGRMNETAFALQNSPGQSADQAVAGVVAAPEAKHLTVYWHGELTPAAKAIIAQSRAPVVVKAADHTAAELSEASSRVVELAGPADVQLVNVARAQDGGGLTASVVGGEAEAARLREAVASMGVPVAVTPGGEPSVVLADPGRNNDPTAGGAQMASPICSTAFAAKVGGQAAMLTADHCFPVTYGDKRWPSATPGEGPVFGARSTPQVKLKNNAVVDVAAMSQMPGFTFEPRIWTGPAAHLPGPAQQKAWVTGAVVPQKGNWICNMGSRSGETCNLQITDRTEDYFADVEIGGHNPDGSPLTELRHFALGWQAKKRVTNADPNPFAGRRGDSGGPVVTAWSGVPGSAGPTMTAAGIVSASVGKAFRCDPSTYCFKGIQFVGIDDALRSLGASITVTASSNTAVRIDMRAEDLPVAAPGGSGGVERPDRVVLIAQNGASPSGDSDGGFHTTDPGRQGTVWDLTPELQGGYSLLNITTGRRMRPEVGGTFQIANLPNPDPNTDIVQLRGRDNRCLKAIDGFRWWMSNQMLVSGQLKMGPCDPSSPEQRFEMAPVGTGLTDPVPAPAETGDAVVPEYVDPAPDASLASAAGFLAKAHDRYAPQGLGVPQSYTGGHFAPGPEFGTTGYQASFTYDNAVIIAALLQQKNRDVARATRLGDSLLYAQAHDSVPDGRIRASYEPDPFITPATGAPYVGGFSVYTGNMAWAGMAFARLYSVTHEQRFLDGAQKVANWIQTNTADTRGLGGYTGGYVDTTGTGADMVRKDWKATEHNIDVGAFFAMLADLTGDQTWRDRSNNAFAFVRGMQADDGRLWTGTGTDGVTQNRDSVPEDVQTWSYLATLDPAFSRSVDWAAENLAASDGPYRGVSFARADTSKVWFEGTAHLLAAYHARGAAGDAAKAAVLQKSLTDAQAGAPNGDGLGIVAASSDGLKTGEGDTYYASLHTGATAWYLLAGQGANPFRL
;
A
#
# COMPACT_ATOMS: atom_id res chain seq x y z
N MET A 1 -10.39 41.20 60.04
CA MET A 1 -11.15 42.45 60.30
C MET A 1 -11.30 43.20 58.98
N ARG A 2 -12.50 43.76 58.78
CA ARG A 2 -13.07 44.66 57.74
C ARG A 2 -12.04 45.61 57.07
N HIS A 3 -12.13 46.12 55.84
CA HIS A 3 -13.23 46.61 54.95
C HIS A 3 -12.71 46.60 53.48
N ARG A 4 -13.48 46.24 52.42
CA ARG A 4 -14.40 47.09 51.59
C ARG A 4 -13.76 48.44 51.16
N THR A 5 -13.75 48.93 49.91
CA THR A 5 -14.72 48.96 48.79
C THR A 5 -14.13 49.76 47.61
N GLY A 6 -14.55 49.54 46.36
CA GLY A 6 -14.49 50.59 45.32
C GLY A 6 -14.34 50.15 43.85
N ARG A 7 -15.46 50.03 43.13
CA ARG A 7 -15.65 50.33 41.69
C ARG A 7 -16.60 51.56 41.63
N PRO A 8 -16.80 52.34 40.53
CA PRO A 8 -16.53 52.06 39.10
C PRO A 8 -16.04 53.29 38.25
N ALA A 9 -15.99 53.09 36.92
CA ALA A 9 -16.25 54.04 35.82
C ALA A 9 -15.09 54.41 34.86
N GLY A 10 -15.20 53.87 33.63
CA GLY A 10 -15.27 54.66 32.39
C GLY A 10 -14.01 55.31 31.80
N ARG A 11 -13.58 54.73 30.66
CA ARG A 11 -12.98 55.34 29.44
C ARG A 11 -11.70 54.61 29.01
N ARG A 12 -11.75 53.90 27.88
CA ARG A 12 -10.57 53.57 27.09
C ARG A 12 -10.79 54.06 25.66
N GLY A 13 -10.06 55.10 25.31
CA GLY A 13 -9.78 55.48 23.93
C GLY A 13 -8.33 55.09 23.60
N ARG A 14 -8.18 54.49 22.42
CA ARG A 14 -7.07 54.53 21.45
C ARG A 14 -5.61 54.58 21.97
N TRP A 15 -4.77 53.65 21.52
CA TRP A 15 -3.93 53.74 20.31
C TRP A 15 -2.97 52.55 20.29
N TRP A 16 -2.79 51.99 19.10
CA TRP A 16 -1.92 50.86 18.78
C TRP A 16 -0.55 51.36 18.27
N ALA A 17 0.42 50.45 18.41
CA ALA A 17 1.77 50.41 17.80
C ALA A 17 2.87 51.22 18.50
N PRO A 18 4.17 50.95 18.26
CA PRO A 18 4.87 49.72 17.84
C PRO A 18 6.15 49.44 18.66
N VAL A 19 6.71 48.22 18.69
CA VAL A 19 8.17 48.06 18.92
C VAL A 19 8.71 46.88 18.12
N LEU A 20 9.64 47.20 17.22
CA LEU A 20 10.62 46.31 16.60
C LEU A 20 11.93 46.37 17.39
N PHE A 21 12.71 45.28 17.26
CA PHE A 21 14.18 45.17 17.27
C PHE A 21 15.00 44.74 18.53
N VAL A 22 15.84 43.71 18.24
CA VAL A 22 17.21 43.39 18.69
C VAL A 22 17.44 42.28 19.73
N THR A 23 18.31 41.36 19.31
CA THR A 23 19.01 40.24 19.96
C THR A 23 19.94 40.63 21.11
N ALA A 24 19.92 39.87 22.21
CA ALA A 24 21.07 39.69 23.11
C ALA A 24 20.97 38.35 23.87
N ALA A 25 22.08 37.62 23.92
CA ALA A 25 22.25 36.34 24.58
C ALA A 25 22.18 36.44 26.12
N ALA A 26 21.56 35.45 26.76
CA ALA A 26 21.72 35.17 28.18
C ALA A 26 22.02 33.69 28.38
N VAL A 27 23.26 33.41 28.79
CA VAL A 27 23.72 32.11 29.30
C VAL A 27 23.05 31.90 30.66
N VAL A 28 22.23 30.85 30.79
CA VAL A 28 21.83 30.28 32.08
C VAL A 28 22.23 28.81 32.03
N GLY A 29 23.09 28.40 32.96
CA GLY A 29 23.80 27.14 32.96
C GLY A 29 22.89 25.92 32.91
N VAL A 30 23.20 25.01 31.98
CA VAL A 30 22.68 23.64 31.96
C VAL A 30 23.37 22.87 33.08
N LEU A 31 22.66 22.66 34.19
CA LEU A 31 22.90 21.48 35.00
C LEU A 31 22.25 20.32 34.23
N ALA A 32 23.09 19.50 33.62
CA ALA A 32 22.68 18.27 32.98
C ALA A 32 22.19 17.29 34.05
N GLU A 33 20.87 17.06 34.10
CA GLU A 33 20.33 15.79 34.58
C GLU A 33 20.48 14.75 33.47
N PRO A 34 20.74 13.47 33.79
CA PRO A 34 21.13 12.47 32.81
C PRO A 34 19.95 12.14 31.90
N GLY A 35 19.97 12.69 30.69
CA GLY A 35 19.12 12.26 29.60
C GLY A 35 19.36 10.77 29.34
N ILE A 36 18.33 9.96 29.55
CA ILE A 36 18.34 8.56 29.14
C ILE A 36 18.26 8.56 27.61
N THR A 37 19.40 8.31 26.97
CA THR A 37 19.54 7.96 25.55
C THR A 37 18.61 6.80 25.20
N PRO A 38 17.96 6.80 24.02
CA PRO A 38 17.28 5.61 23.48
C PRO A 38 18.24 4.41 23.52
N VAL A 39 17.74 3.22 23.85
CA VAL A 39 18.54 1.98 23.99
C VAL A 39 19.31 1.61 22.70
N ALA A 40 18.97 2.21 21.55
CA ALA A 40 19.75 2.07 20.30
C ALA A 40 21.12 2.80 20.34
N ASP A 41 21.27 3.87 21.13
CA ASP A 41 22.50 4.68 21.19
C ASP A 41 23.55 4.14 22.17
N SER A 42 23.22 3.18 23.04
CA SER A 42 24.17 2.64 24.03
C SER A 42 25.17 1.62 23.47
N TYR A 43 25.01 1.17 22.22
CA TYR A 43 25.83 0.12 21.60
C TYR A 43 26.96 0.64 20.70
N GLY A 44 26.85 1.89 20.22
CA GLY A 44 27.65 2.41 19.10
C GLY A 44 27.35 1.65 17.81
N SER A 45 27.36 2.33 16.66
CA SER A 45 27.33 1.64 15.38
C SER A 45 28.55 0.70 15.23
N PRO A 46 28.45 -0.41 14.46
CA PRO A 46 29.62 -1.19 14.08
C PRO A 46 30.75 -0.28 13.59
N ALA A 47 32.00 -0.58 13.96
CA ALA A 47 33.15 0.34 13.91
C ALA A 47 33.45 1.01 12.53
N ALA A 48 32.80 0.53 11.46
CA ALA A 48 32.87 1.08 10.11
C ALA A 48 31.85 2.19 9.79
N PHE A 49 30.94 2.52 10.72
CA PHE A 49 29.83 3.48 10.54
C PHE A 49 29.76 4.50 11.68
N MET A 50 29.28 5.72 11.37
CA MET A 50 29.13 6.81 12.34
C MET A 50 27.83 6.73 13.16
N SER A 51 26.81 6.05 12.64
CA SER A 51 25.52 5.83 13.33
C SER A 51 24.80 4.59 12.80
N TRP A 52 23.82 4.09 13.56
CA TRP A 52 22.90 3.03 13.13
C TRP A 52 22.08 3.45 11.90
N ASP A 53 21.66 4.71 11.85
CA ASP A 53 20.91 5.27 10.73
C ASP A 53 21.71 5.17 9.41
N GLN A 54 23.00 5.49 9.43
CA GLN A 54 23.87 5.36 8.25
C GLN A 54 24.01 3.90 7.80
N LEU A 55 24.14 2.98 8.75
CA LEU A 55 24.24 1.54 8.48
C LEU A 55 22.95 1.02 7.84
N LEU A 56 21.81 1.37 8.41
CA LEU A 56 20.50 0.85 8.01
C LEU A 56 20.04 1.44 6.67
N HIS A 57 20.40 2.70 6.35
CA HIS A 57 20.20 3.26 5.01
C HIS A 57 21.00 2.53 3.92
N LEU A 58 22.24 2.12 4.23
CA LEU A 58 23.03 1.32 3.30
C LEU A 58 22.46 -0.11 3.19
N GLN A 59 22.08 -0.72 4.31
CA GLN A 59 21.42 -2.02 4.35
C GLN A 59 20.12 -2.01 3.52
N GLY A 60 19.31 -0.96 3.62
CA GLY A 60 18.08 -0.78 2.84
C GLY A 60 18.34 -0.85 1.34
N ARG A 61 19.30 -0.06 0.83
CA ARG A 61 19.68 -0.09 -0.60
C ARG A 61 20.22 -1.45 -1.06
N MET A 62 20.98 -2.13 -0.18
CA MET A 62 21.51 -3.47 -0.45
C MET A 62 20.36 -4.50 -0.52
N ASN A 63 19.38 -4.40 0.38
CA ASN A 63 18.19 -5.27 0.40
C ASN A 63 17.29 -5.03 -0.81
N GLU A 64 17.07 -3.79 -1.23
CA GLU A 64 16.31 -3.45 -2.46
C GLU A 64 16.94 -4.10 -3.70
N THR A 65 18.26 -3.99 -3.83
CA THR A 65 19.00 -4.59 -4.95
C THR A 65 19.00 -6.11 -4.87
N ALA A 66 19.20 -6.68 -3.68
CA ALA A 66 19.15 -8.12 -3.45
C ALA A 66 17.78 -8.69 -3.85
N PHE A 67 16.70 -8.02 -3.44
CA PHE A 67 15.34 -8.38 -3.80
C PHE A 67 15.13 -8.35 -5.31
N ALA A 68 15.54 -7.26 -5.99
CA ALA A 68 15.41 -7.16 -7.44
C ALA A 68 16.16 -8.28 -8.18
N LEU A 69 17.38 -8.64 -7.73
CA LEU A 69 18.18 -9.70 -8.34
C LEU A 69 17.58 -11.09 -8.11
N GLN A 70 17.11 -11.37 -6.89
CA GLN A 70 16.44 -12.62 -6.55
C GLN A 70 15.17 -12.84 -7.39
N ASN A 71 14.50 -11.75 -7.81
CA ASN A 71 13.30 -11.78 -8.64
C ASN A 71 13.54 -11.41 -10.11
N SER A 72 14.81 -11.40 -10.56
CA SER A 72 15.11 -10.99 -11.92
C SER A 72 14.53 -12.00 -12.94
N PRO A 73 13.87 -11.53 -14.03
CA PRO A 73 13.28 -12.41 -15.02
C PRO A 73 14.36 -13.18 -15.81
N GLY A 74 13.99 -14.38 -16.25
CA GLY A 74 14.86 -15.25 -17.06
C GLY A 74 15.84 -16.12 -16.27
N GLN A 75 15.69 -16.22 -14.94
CA GLN A 75 16.43 -17.19 -14.14
C GLN A 75 15.97 -18.63 -14.44
N SER A 76 16.90 -19.59 -14.41
CA SER A 76 16.67 -21.02 -14.62
C SER A 76 17.51 -21.87 -13.65
N ALA A 77 17.34 -23.19 -13.67
CA ALA A 77 18.16 -24.10 -12.85
C ALA A 77 19.67 -23.96 -13.12
N ASP A 78 20.07 -23.60 -14.35
CA ASP A 78 21.48 -23.46 -14.74
C ASP A 78 22.00 -22.01 -14.61
N GLN A 79 21.11 -21.04 -14.38
CA GLN A 79 21.41 -19.60 -14.38
C GLN A 79 20.53 -18.85 -13.37
N ALA A 80 20.92 -18.89 -12.10
CA ALA A 80 20.15 -18.25 -11.03
C ALA A 80 21.01 -17.84 -9.84
N VAL A 81 20.41 -17.04 -8.97
CA VAL A 81 21.00 -16.67 -7.69
C VAL A 81 21.16 -17.90 -6.77
N ALA A 82 22.34 -18.05 -6.18
CA ALA A 82 22.64 -19.03 -5.14
C ALA A 82 22.37 -18.46 -3.74
N GLY A 83 22.78 -17.21 -3.54
CA GLY A 83 22.60 -16.51 -2.29
C GLY A 83 23.13 -15.09 -2.36
N VAL A 84 22.81 -14.33 -1.32
CA VAL A 84 23.25 -12.94 -1.21
C VAL A 84 23.75 -12.70 0.20
N VAL A 85 24.77 -11.85 0.29
CA VAL A 85 25.30 -11.36 1.56
C VAL A 85 25.20 -9.85 1.54
N ALA A 86 24.29 -9.34 2.36
CA ALA A 86 24.05 -7.93 2.57
C ALA A 86 24.63 -7.52 3.93
N ALA A 87 25.96 -7.59 4.07
CA ALA A 87 26.68 -7.15 5.27
C ALA A 87 27.09 -5.68 5.09
N PRO A 88 26.46 -4.70 5.75
CA PRO A 88 26.77 -3.28 5.54
C PRO A 88 28.26 -2.96 5.76
N GLU A 89 28.93 -3.65 6.68
CA GLU A 89 30.36 -3.49 6.96
C GLU A 89 31.25 -3.70 5.75
N ALA A 90 30.82 -4.53 4.80
CA ALA A 90 31.53 -4.75 3.54
C ALA A 90 31.37 -3.58 2.55
N LYS A 91 30.39 -2.70 2.76
CA LYS A 91 30.00 -1.57 1.90
C LYS A 91 29.62 -1.93 0.47
N HIS A 92 29.33 -3.20 0.22
CA HIS A 92 28.86 -3.73 -1.05
C HIS A 92 27.93 -4.92 -0.81
N LEU A 93 26.98 -5.12 -1.72
CA LEU A 93 26.20 -6.35 -1.80
C LEU A 93 27.04 -7.42 -2.49
N THR A 94 27.24 -8.57 -1.86
CA THR A 94 27.80 -9.74 -2.55
C THR A 94 26.66 -10.61 -3.05
N VAL A 95 26.67 -10.93 -4.33
CA VAL A 95 25.70 -11.79 -4.99
C VAL A 95 26.43 -13.02 -5.50
N TYR A 96 26.01 -14.19 -5.05
CA TYR A 96 26.52 -15.47 -5.53
C TYR A 96 25.57 -15.98 -6.60
N TRP A 97 26.10 -16.19 -7.80
CA TRP A 97 25.33 -16.51 -9.00
C TRP A 97 25.87 -17.78 -9.64
N HIS A 98 24.99 -18.73 -9.92
CA HIS A 98 25.31 -19.95 -10.64
C HIS A 98 25.15 -19.72 -12.15
N GLY A 99 26.14 -20.14 -12.94
CA GLY A 99 26.15 -19.92 -14.39
C GLY A 99 26.37 -18.47 -14.81
N GLU A 100 25.93 -18.12 -16.02
CA GLU A 100 26.05 -16.78 -16.59
C GLU A 100 24.94 -15.84 -16.09
N LEU A 101 25.26 -14.55 -15.93
CA LEU A 101 24.28 -13.52 -15.56
C LEU A 101 23.27 -13.29 -16.70
N THR A 102 21.99 -13.30 -16.36
CA THR A 102 20.92 -12.95 -17.31
C THR A 102 20.98 -11.46 -17.70
N PRO A 103 20.45 -11.07 -18.88
CA PRO A 103 20.39 -9.66 -19.27
C PRO A 103 19.68 -8.77 -18.24
N ALA A 104 18.61 -9.28 -17.63
CA ALA A 104 17.86 -8.58 -16.59
C ALA A 104 18.69 -8.38 -15.31
N ALA A 105 19.41 -9.42 -14.86
CA ALA A 105 20.31 -9.32 -13.72
C ALA A 105 21.44 -8.29 -13.97
N LYS A 106 22.01 -8.26 -15.19
CA LYS A 106 23.01 -7.25 -15.58
C LYS A 106 22.45 -5.83 -15.51
N ALA A 107 21.21 -5.62 -15.96
CA ALA A 107 20.55 -4.30 -15.90
C ALA A 107 20.31 -3.85 -14.45
N ILE A 108 19.86 -4.76 -13.58
CA ILE A 108 19.64 -4.47 -12.16
C ILE A 108 20.96 -4.11 -11.46
N ILE A 109 22.03 -4.84 -11.75
CA ILE A 109 23.38 -4.53 -11.23
C ILE A 109 23.81 -3.14 -11.67
N ALA A 110 23.64 -2.80 -12.96
CA ALA A 110 24.04 -1.50 -13.50
C ALA A 110 23.26 -0.33 -12.89
N GLN A 111 22.01 -0.57 -12.44
CA GLN A 111 21.14 0.44 -11.83
C GLN A 111 21.22 0.47 -10.30
N SER A 112 22.00 -0.43 -9.68
CA SER A 112 22.05 -0.54 -8.23
C SER A 112 22.68 0.70 -7.59
N ARG A 113 22.02 1.20 -6.53
CA ARG A 113 22.49 2.31 -5.69
C ARG A 113 23.49 1.87 -4.62
N ALA A 114 23.80 0.58 -4.52
CA ALA A 114 24.84 0.01 -3.68
C ALA A 114 25.85 -0.72 -4.58
N PRO A 115 27.17 -0.68 -4.30
CA PRO A 115 28.13 -1.47 -5.07
C PRO A 115 27.75 -2.95 -5.02
N VAL A 116 27.75 -3.62 -6.17
CA VAL A 116 27.45 -5.06 -6.27
C VAL A 116 28.70 -5.81 -6.71
N VAL A 117 29.06 -6.85 -5.95
CA VAL A 117 30.12 -7.79 -6.29
C VAL A 117 29.46 -9.13 -6.61
N VAL A 118 29.59 -9.56 -7.86
CA VAL A 118 29.10 -10.88 -8.28
C VAL A 118 30.22 -11.90 -8.15
N LYS A 119 29.91 -13.04 -7.52
CA LYS A 119 30.79 -14.20 -7.39
C LYS A 119 30.11 -15.42 -7.99
N ALA A 120 30.91 -16.29 -8.60
CA ALA A 120 30.42 -17.58 -9.09
C ALA A 120 29.98 -18.47 -7.91
N ALA A 121 28.96 -19.28 -8.16
CA ALA A 121 28.45 -20.28 -7.24
C ALA A 121 28.34 -21.64 -7.93
N ASP A 122 28.67 -22.71 -7.22
CA ASP A 122 28.63 -24.06 -7.76
C ASP A 122 27.20 -24.63 -7.81
N HIS A 123 26.31 -24.14 -6.94
CA HIS A 123 24.91 -24.55 -6.86
C HIS A 123 23.97 -23.35 -6.72
N THR A 124 22.75 -23.48 -7.24
CA THR A 124 21.64 -22.54 -7.05
C THR A 124 20.98 -22.68 -5.67
N ALA A 125 20.19 -21.69 -5.26
CA ALA A 125 19.43 -21.76 -4.01
C ALA A 125 18.42 -22.92 -4.00
N ALA A 126 17.83 -23.23 -5.16
CA ALA A 126 16.84 -24.31 -5.29
C ALA A 126 17.47 -25.69 -5.09
N GLU A 127 18.63 -25.94 -5.70
CA GLU A 127 19.38 -27.19 -5.54
C GLU A 127 19.81 -27.41 -4.08
N LEU A 128 20.23 -26.34 -3.39
CA LEU A 128 20.60 -26.42 -1.98
C LEU A 128 19.40 -26.72 -1.06
N SER A 129 18.23 -26.13 -1.32
CA SER A 129 17.01 -26.43 -0.55
C SER A 129 16.52 -27.87 -0.77
N GLU A 130 16.59 -28.38 -2.01
CA GLU A 130 16.29 -29.79 -2.29
C GLU A 130 17.29 -30.73 -1.60
N ALA A 131 18.58 -30.42 -1.68
CA ALA A 131 19.62 -31.17 -0.99
C ALA A 131 19.41 -31.18 0.53
N SER A 132 18.98 -30.07 1.14
CA SER A 132 18.68 -29.99 2.59
C SER A 132 17.61 -31.01 2.99
N SER A 133 16.53 -31.08 2.22
CA SER A 133 15.45 -32.05 2.45
C SER A 133 15.98 -33.48 2.46
N ARG A 134 16.92 -33.79 1.56
CA ARG A 134 17.56 -35.10 1.47
C ARG A 134 18.50 -35.39 2.65
N VAL A 135 19.19 -34.39 3.21
CA VAL A 135 19.97 -34.56 4.45
C VAL A 135 19.07 -34.99 5.60
N VAL A 136 17.89 -34.39 5.74
CA VAL A 136 16.92 -34.74 6.78
C VAL A 136 16.42 -36.18 6.62
N GLU A 137 16.08 -36.58 5.39
CA GLU A 137 15.64 -37.95 5.08
C GLU A 137 16.69 -39.01 5.44
N LEU A 138 17.97 -38.70 5.20
CA LEU A 138 19.09 -39.62 5.46
C LEU A 138 19.49 -39.70 6.93
N ALA A 139 19.22 -38.67 7.74
CA ALA A 139 19.60 -38.63 9.14
C ALA A 139 18.84 -39.65 10.01
N GLY A 140 17.56 -39.88 9.71
CA GLY A 140 16.74 -40.86 10.42
C GLY A 140 17.28 -42.30 10.33
N PRO A 141 17.46 -42.86 9.11
CA PRO A 141 18.08 -44.18 8.91
C PRO A 141 19.50 -44.30 9.47
N ALA A 142 20.24 -43.20 9.59
CA ALA A 142 21.59 -43.17 10.15
C ALA A 142 21.62 -43.12 11.71
N ASP A 143 20.46 -43.10 12.35
CA ASP A 143 20.31 -42.91 13.80
C ASP A 143 21.06 -41.66 14.30
N VAL A 144 20.83 -40.54 13.59
CA VAL A 144 21.42 -39.23 13.89
C VAL A 144 20.31 -38.20 14.13
N GLN A 145 20.37 -37.57 15.30
CA GLN A 145 19.54 -36.41 15.62
C GLN A 145 20.21 -35.12 15.13
N LEU A 146 19.57 -34.47 14.17
CA LEU A 146 19.99 -33.17 13.64
C LEU A 146 19.60 -32.03 14.59
N VAL A 147 20.42 -30.98 14.60
CA VAL A 147 20.16 -29.69 15.28
C VAL A 147 19.69 -28.67 14.26
N ASN A 148 20.42 -28.54 13.14
CA ASN A 148 20.04 -27.73 12.00
C ASN A 148 20.73 -28.18 10.71
N VAL A 149 20.12 -27.85 9.57
CA VAL A 149 20.74 -27.87 8.24
C VAL A 149 20.61 -26.46 7.66
N ALA A 150 21.74 -25.84 7.35
CA ALA A 150 21.82 -24.48 6.85
C ALA A 150 22.51 -24.46 5.48
N ARG A 151 22.03 -23.57 4.59
CA ARG A 151 22.64 -23.37 3.27
C ARG A 151 23.74 -22.32 3.35
N ALA A 152 24.89 -22.64 2.76
CA ALA A 152 25.94 -21.66 2.56
C ALA A 152 25.48 -20.65 1.50
N GLN A 153 25.44 -19.37 1.86
CA GLN A 153 24.98 -18.31 0.95
C GLN A 153 25.91 -18.10 -0.25
N ASP A 154 27.11 -18.68 -0.22
CA ASP A 154 28.06 -18.66 -1.32
C ASP A 154 27.78 -19.73 -2.40
N GLY A 155 26.79 -20.61 -2.18
CA GLY A 155 26.47 -21.69 -3.10
C GLY A 155 27.38 -22.91 -2.99
N GLY A 156 28.30 -22.96 -2.01
CA GLY A 156 29.29 -24.03 -1.87
C GLY A 156 28.78 -25.32 -1.24
N GLY A 157 27.53 -25.37 -0.78
CA GLY A 157 26.92 -26.54 -0.18
C GLY A 157 26.11 -26.26 1.09
N LEU A 158 25.98 -27.28 1.93
CA LEU A 158 25.21 -27.25 3.17
C LEU A 158 26.12 -27.42 4.40
N THR A 159 25.68 -26.89 5.53
CA THR A 159 26.24 -27.20 6.85
C THR A 159 25.18 -27.86 7.71
N ALA A 160 25.48 -28.99 8.33
CA ALA A 160 24.60 -29.68 9.26
C ALA A 160 25.23 -29.75 10.65
N SER A 161 24.45 -29.51 11.71
CA SER A 161 24.90 -29.74 13.10
C SER A 161 24.10 -30.88 13.72
N VAL A 162 24.74 -31.67 14.59
CA VAL A 162 24.12 -32.84 15.26
C VAL A 162 24.16 -32.72 16.78
N VAL A 163 23.22 -33.36 17.48
CA VAL A 163 23.10 -33.31 18.95
C VAL A 163 24.23 -34.07 19.68
N GLY A 164 24.77 -35.11 19.04
CA GLY A 164 25.83 -35.95 19.60
C GLY A 164 27.25 -35.53 19.27
N GLY A 165 28.22 -36.32 19.71
CA GLY A 165 29.64 -36.06 19.50
C GLY A 165 30.12 -36.42 18.09
N GLU A 166 31.43 -36.61 17.96
CA GLU A 166 32.03 -36.91 16.66
C GLU A 166 31.56 -38.25 16.06
N ALA A 167 31.09 -39.18 16.91
CA ALA A 167 30.54 -40.46 16.46
C ALA A 167 29.23 -40.29 15.66
N GLU A 168 28.32 -39.43 16.13
CA GLU A 168 27.08 -39.09 15.43
C GLU A 168 27.37 -38.28 14.17
N ALA A 169 28.31 -37.33 14.25
CA ALA A 169 28.75 -36.54 13.10
C ALA A 169 29.34 -37.42 11.99
N ALA A 170 30.13 -38.45 12.35
CA ALA A 170 30.70 -39.39 11.40
C ALA A 170 29.64 -40.22 10.67
N ARG A 171 28.61 -40.73 11.38
CA ARG A 171 27.49 -41.46 10.75
C ARG A 171 26.73 -40.61 9.75
N LEU A 172 26.49 -39.34 10.08
CA LEU A 172 25.85 -38.42 9.14
C LEU A 172 26.73 -38.15 7.92
N ARG A 173 28.05 -37.93 8.11
CA ARG A 173 28.99 -37.74 6.99
C ARG A 173 29.00 -38.93 6.03
N GLU A 174 28.91 -40.15 6.55
CA GLU A 174 28.80 -41.36 5.73
C GLU A 174 27.48 -41.40 4.95
N ALA A 175 26.36 -41.11 5.61
CA ALA A 175 25.03 -41.13 4.99
C ALA A 175 24.91 -40.11 3.84
N VAL A 176 25.49 -38.91 4.01
CA VAL A 176 25.44 -37.83 3.00
C VAL A 176 26.58 -37.88 1.97
N ALA A 177 27.55 -38.79 2.10
CA ALA A 177 28.75 -38.83 1.24
C ALA A 177 28.44 -39.02 -0.26
N SER A 178 27.29 -39.61 -0.58
CA SER A 178 26.83 -39.85 -1.95
C SER A 178 26.02 -38.69 -2.56
N MET A 179 25.82 -37.61 -1.81
CA MET A 179 25.12 -36.43 -2.30
C MET A 179 25.99 -35.66 -3.29
N GLY A 180 25.37 -35.14 -4.36
CA GLY A 180 26.04 -34.26 -5.32
C GLY A 180 26.30 -32.83 -4.80
N VAL A 181 25.85 -32.53 -3.58
CA VAL A 181 26.05 -31.26 -2.88
C VAL A 181 26.91 -31.52 -1.64
N PRO A 182 28.01 -30.77 -1.41
CA PRO A 182 28.84 -30.93 -0.22
C PRO A 182 28.06 -30.63 1.07
N VAL A 183 28.22 -31.46 2.10
CA VAL A 183 27.60 -31.25 3.43
C VAL A 183 28.68 -31.28 4.52
N ALA A 184 28.95 -30.12 5.13
CA ALA A 184 29.86 -30.01 6.26
C ALA A 184 29.14 -30.30 7.59
N VAL A 185 29.58 -31.32 8.33
CA VAL A 185 28.91 -31.76 9.57
C VAL A 185 29.70 -31.36 10.82
N THR A 186 29.02 -30.71 11.77
CA THR A 186 29.58 -30.22 13.03
C THR A 186 29.00 -30.98 14.24
N PRO A 187 29.83 -31.56 15.14
CA PRO A 187 29.37 -32.27 16.34
C PRO A 187 29.01 -31.32 17.50
N GLY A 188 28.29 -31.85 18.48
CA GLY A 188 28.07 -31.25 19.80
C GLY A 188 27.14 -30.04 19.80
N GLY A 189 26.24 -29.97 18.82
CA GLY A 189 25.13 -29.02 18.85
C GLY A 189 24.12 -29.41 19.93
N GLU A 190 23.30 -28.45 20.34
CA GLU A 190 22.18 -28.71 21.26
C GLU A 190 20.90 -28.35 20.51
N PRO A 191 19.81 -29.14 20.64
CA PRO A 191 18.51 -28.77 20.11
C PRO A 191 18.11 -27.38 20.55
N SER A 192 17.33 -26.71 19.70
CA SER A 192 16.82 -25.40 20.06
C SER A 192 15.78 -25.55 21.18
N VAL A 193 15.73 -24.59 22.10
CA VAL A 193 14.78 -24.64 23.22
C VAL A 193 13.68 -23.62 23.02
N VAL A 194 12.44 -24.04 23.21
CA VAL A 194 11.25 -23.17 23.23
C VAL A 194 11.26 -22.28 24.47
N LEU A 195 10.92 -21.01 24.25
CA LEU A 195 11.00 -19.96 25.23
C LEU A 195 9.61 -19.70 25.85
N ALA A 196 9.35 -20.18 27.08
CA ALA A 196 8.24 -19.78 27.98
C ALA A 196 8.62 -19.31 29.43
N ASP A 197 8.36 -18.03 29.80
CA ASP A 197 8.36 -17.40 31.16
C ASP A 197 7.58 -16.03 31.10
N PRO A 198 6.72 -15.55 32.06
CA PRO A 198 5.75 -14.39 31.96
C PRO A 198 6.12 -12.95 31.48
N GLY A 199 5.69 -11.86 32.11
CA GLY A 199 5.65 -10.42 31.68
C GLY A 199 6.00 -9.92 30.25
N ARG A 200 4.99 -9.34 29.55
CA ARG A 200 4.56 -7.90 29.35
C ARG A 200 3.03 -7.90 29.31
N ASN A 201 2.37 -6.92 29.93
CA ASN A 201 0.91 -6.90 30.08
C ASN A 201 0.15 -7.18 28.76
N ASN A 202 -0.95 -7.91 28.94
CA ASN A 202 -1.92 -8.46 27.99
C ASN A 202 -2.62 -7.44 27.06
N ASP A 203 -1.89 -6.49 26.48
CA ASP A 203 -2.46 -5.53 25.53
C ASP A 203 -2.66 -6.21 24.16
N PRO A 204 -3.90 -6.56 23.77
CA PRO A 204 -4.16 -7.26 22.51
C PRO A 204 -3.92 -6.39 21.28
N THR A 205 -3.75 -5.09 21.46
CA THR A 205 -3.71 -4.11 20.38
C THR A 205 -2.30 -3.86 19.84
N ALA A 206 -1.30 -4.61 20.31
CA ALA A 206 0.06 -4.52 19.82
C ALA A 206 0.78 -5.87 19.93
N GLY A 207 1.64 -6.10 18.95
CA GLY A 207 2.66 -7.10 18.91
C GLY A 207 3.70 -7.00 20.01
N GLY A 208 4.31 -8.13 20.37
CA GLY A 208 5.13 -8.27 21.57
C GLY A 208 4.30 -8.38 22.87
N ALA A 209 2.99 -8.66 22.77
CA ALA A 209 2.12 -8.90 23.91
C ALA A 209 2.20 -10.35 24.40
N GLN A 210 2.04 -10.55 25.71
CA GLN A 210 2.13 -11.87 26.32
C GLN A 210 0.84 -12.69 26.10
N MET A 211 1.00 -13.89 25.57
CA MET A 211 0.08 -15.01 25.79
C MET A 211 0.53 -15.71 27.07
N ALA A 212 -0.35 -15.90 28.04
CA ALA A 212 0.05 -16.41 29.37
C ALA A 212 -0.21 -17.91 29.55
N SER A 213 -0.96 -18.54 28.64
CA SER A 213 -1.32 -19.96 28.70
C SER A 213 -1.37 -20.57 27.28
N PRO A 214 -0.28 -21.20 26.78
CA PRO A 214 1.06 -21.25 27.37
C PRO A 214 1.76 -19.88 27.27
N ILE A 215 2.92 -19.73 27.93
CA ILE A 215 3.63 -18.46 27.94
C ILE A 215 4.39 -18.25 26.63
N CYS A 216 3.92 -17.31 25.81
CA CYS A 216 4.50 -16.91 24.54
C CYS A 216 4.29 -15.41 24.29
N SER A 217 4.83 -14.88 23.19
CA SER A 217 4.59 -13.52 22.70
C SER A 217 3.87 -13.53 21.35
N THR A 218 3.09 -12.50 21.09
CA THR A 218 2.53 -12.24 19.75
C THR A 218 3.53 -11.48 18.87
N ALA A 219 3.44 -11.63 17.55
CA ALA A 219 4.32 -10.96 16.60
C ALA A 219 3.74 -9.59 16.24
N PHE A 220 2.93 -9.49 15.20
CA PHE A 220 2.20 -8.29 14.77
C PHE A 220 0.94 -8.73 14.01
N ALA A 221 -0.05 -7.83 13.90
CA ALA A 221 -1.26 -8.14 13.17
C ALA A 221 -1.02 -8.19 11.66
N ALA A 222 -1.65 -9.17 11.00
CA ALA A 222 -1.73 -9.36 9.57
C ALA A 222 -3.20 -9.61 9.17
N LYS A 223 -3.48 -9.73 7.88
CA LYS A 223 -4.77 -10.18 7.34
C LYS A 223 -4.62 -11.59 6.79
N VAL A 224 -5.46 -12.52 7.26
CA VAL A 224 -5.57 -13.89 6.75
C VAL A 224 -6.97 -14.06 6.17
N GLY A 225 -7.08 -14.37 4.87
CA GLY A 225 -8.38 -14.41 4.19
C GLY A 225 -9.18 -13.09 4.29
N GLY A 226 -8.47 -11.95 4.34
CA GLY A 226 -9.07 -10.62 4.48
C GLY A 226 -9.48 -10.23 5.91
N GLN A 227 -9.38 -11.13 6.90
CA GLN A 227 -9.70 -10.85 8.30
C GLN A 227 -8.44 -10.54 9.11
N ALA A 228 -8.53 -9.58 10.04
CA ALA A 228 -7.42 -9.27 10.93
C ALA A 228 -7.10 -10.46 11.85
N ALA A 229 -5.83 -10.85 11.86
CA ALA A 229 -5.31 -11.95 12.67
C ALA A 229 -3.94 -11.58 13.24
N MET A 230 -3.66 -12.00 14.48
CA MET A 230 -2.35 -11.79 15.09
C MET A 230 -1.43 -12.96 14.72
N LEU A 231 -0.26 -12.66 14.15
CA LEU A 231 0.74 -13.69 13.88
C LEU A 231 1.47 -14.10 15.17
N THR A 232 1.86 -15.36 15.24
CA THR A 232 2.69 -15.91 16.33
C THR A 232 3.30 -17.25 15.87
N ALA A 233 4.04 -17.94 16.73
CA ALA A 233 4.63 -19.24 16.44
C ALA A 233 3.58 -20.38 16.58
N ASP A 234 3.70 -21.41 15.74
CA ASP A 234 2.80 -22.58 15.76
C ASP A 234 2.96 -23.39 17.04
N HIS A 235 4.19 -23.52 17.55
CA HIS A 235 4.47 -24.27 18.77
C HIS A 235 3.85 -23.62 20.04
N CYS A 236 3.35 -22.38 19.95
CA CYS A 236 2.51 -21.78 20.98
C CYS A 236 1.09 -22.37 20.99
N PHE A 237 0.80 -23.39 20.17
CA PHE A 237 -0.41 -24.21 20.17
C PHE A 237 -0.22 -25.69 20.48
N PRO A 238 0.29 -26.04 21.68
CA PRO A 238 0.30 -27.42 22.13
C PRO A 238 -1.13 -27.94 22.35
N VAL A 239 -1.33 -29.22 22.03
CA VAL A 239 -2.63 -29.92 22.10
C VAL A 239 -3.28 -29.77 23.47
N THR A 240 -2.49 -29.77 24.54
CA THR A 240 -2.94 -29.71 25.93
C THR A 240 -3.62 -28.40 26.34
N TYR A 241 -3.34 -27.30 25.65
CA TYR A 241 -3.95 -25.99 25.90
C TYR A 241 -5.06 -25.66 24.89
N GLY A 242 -5.29 -26.54 23.90
CA GLY A 242 -6.22 -26.30 22.80
C GLY A 242 -5.89 -25.05 21.98
N ASP A 243 -6.85 -24.58 21.19
CA ASP A 243 -6.65 -23.48 20.24
C ASP A 243 -6.85 -22.08 20.83
N LYS A 244 -7.35 -21.96 22.06
CA LYS A 244 -7.70 -20.67 22.68
C LYS A 244 -6.55 -20.14 23.54
N ARG A 245 -6.27 -18.84 23.49
CA ARG A 245 -5.23 -18.22 24.30
C ARG A 245 -5.82 -17.27 25.33
N TRP A 246 -5.18 -17.21 26.50
CA TRP A 246 -5.62 -16.40 27.63
C TRP A 246 -4.58 -15.37 28.02
N PRO A 247 -5.03 -14.19 28.48
CA PRO A 247 -4.15 -13.16 29.04
C PRO A 247 -3.70 -13.49 30.46
N SER A 248 -4.33 -14.47 31.12
CA SER A 248 -3.99 -14.98 32.45
C SER A 248 -3.21 -16.29 32.36
N ALA A 249 -2.36 -16.55 33.34
CA ALA A 249 -1.60 -17.79 33.46
C ALA A 249 -2.47 -19.02 33.73
N THR A 250 -3.72 -18.83 34.20
CA THR A 250 -4.69 -19.90 34.41
C THR A 250 -5.56 -20.08 33.15
N PRO A 251 -5.52 -21.24 32.46
CA PRO A 251 -6.40 -21.50 31.33
C PRO A 251 -7.88 -21.42 31.74
N GLY A 252 -8.69 -20.67 30.98
CA GLY A 252 -10.13 -20.52 31.23
C GLY A 252 -10.52 -19.37 32.17
N GLU A 253 -9.55 -18.70 32.81
CA GLU A 253 -9.81 -17.49 33.60
C GLU A 253 -9.64 -16.23 32.75
N GLY A 254 -10.71 -15.44 32.65
CA GLY A 254 -10.74 -14.20 31.87
C GLY A 254 -11.09 -14.40 30.38
N PRO A 255 -11.31 -13.29 29.65
CA PRO A 255 -11.73 -13.34 28.26
C PRO A 255 -10.63 -13.92 27.37
N VAL A 256 -11.04 -14.77 26.40
CA VAL A 256 -10.12 -15.41 25.44
C VAL A 256 -9.49 -14.34 24.55
N PHE A 257 -8.18 -14.20 24.63
CA PHE A 257 -7.38 -13.23 23.91
C PHE A 257 -7.43 -13.43 22.38
N GLY A 258 -7.45 -14.69 21.94
CA GLY A 258 -7.54 -15.08 20.53
C GLY A 258 -7.62 -16.59 20.39
N ALA A 259 -8.04 -17.08 19.22
CA ALA A 259 -8.07 -18.51 18.92
C ALA A 259 -7.31 -18.81 17.62
N ARG A 260 -6.70 -19.97 17.52
CA ARG A 260 -6.08 -20.43 16.27
C ARG A 260 -7.10 -20.39 15.12
N SER A 261 -6.71 -19.77 14.01
CA SER A 261 -7.57 -19.59 12.83
C SER A 261 -7.06 -20.28 11.57
N THR A 262 -5.82 -20.77 11.61
CA THR A 262 -5.17 -21.46 10.50
C THR A 262 -4.84 -22.91 10.87
N PRO A 263 -4.86 -23.86 9.92
CA PRO A 263 -4.30 -25.18 10.16
C PRO A 263 -2.79 -25.11 10.40
N GLN A 264 -2.18 -26.21 10.85
CA GLN A 264 -0.73 -26.34 10.93
C GLN A 264 -0.17 -26.49 9.51
N VAL A 265 0.84 -25.68 9.18
CA VAL A 265 1.50 -25.76 7.88
C VAL A 265 2.57 -26.83 7.93
N LYS A 266 2.41 -27.88 7.13
CA LYS A 266 3.36 -28.98 7.01
C LYS A 266 3.92 -29.05 5.60
N LEU A 267 5.25 -29.19 5.50
CA LEU A 267 5.94 -29.43 4.25
C LEU A 267 5.95 -30.93 3.91
N LYS A 268 6.38 -31.27 2.69
CA LYS A 268 6.41 -32.66 2.19
C LYS A 268 7.24 -33.61 3.06
N ASN A 269 8.31 -33.11 3.68
CA ASN A 269 9.16 -33.85 4.61
C ASN A 269 8.61 -33.91 6.05
N ASN A 270 7.32 -33.57 6.25
CA ASN A 270 6.65 -33.48 7.54
C ASN A 270 7.21 -32.40 8.49
N ALA A 271 8.12 -31.54 8.01
CA ALA A 271 8.56 -30.36 8.76
C ALA A 271 7.40 -29.38 8.94
N VAL A 272 7.35 -28.74 10.10
CA VAL A 272 6.37 -27.70 10.40
C VAL A 272 6.97 -26.33 10.11
N VAL A 273 6.25 -25.46 9.39
CA VAL A 273 6.61 -24.03 9.36
C VAL A 273 6.07 -23.41 10.65
N ASP A 274 6.96 -22.90 11.51
CA ASP A 274 6.61 -22.47 12.88
C ASP A 274 5.88 -21.12 12.92
N VAL A 275 4.71 -21.07 12.31
CA VAL A 275 3.88 -19.87 12.18
C VAL A 275 2.41 -20.24 12.30
N ALA A 276 1.65 -19.45 13.04
CA ALA A 276 0.20 -19.56 13.15
C ALA A 276 -0.44 -18.16 13.17
N ALA A 277 -1.73 -18.11 12.78
CA ALA A 277 -2.53 -16.90 12.88
C ALA A 277 -3.68 -17.08 13.86
N MET A 278 -3.88 -16.08 14.71
CA MET A 278 -4.94 -16.04 15.70
C MET A 278 -6.08 -15.14 15.22
N SER A 279 -7.32 -15.63 15.24
CA SER A 279 -8.49 -14.80 14.99
C SER A 279 -8.80 -13.90 16.18
N GLN A 280 -9.30 -12.71 15.86
CA GLN A 280 -9.76 -11.73 16.83
C GLN A 280 -11.03 -12.24 17.54
N MET A 281 -11.04 -12.19 18.87
CA MET A 281 -12.21 -12.49 19.69
C MET A 281 -12.99 -11.21 20.06
N PRO A 282 -14.29 -11.29 20.34
CA PRO A 282 -15.09 -10.11 20.73
C PRO A 282 -14.46 -9.36 21.93
N GLY A 283 -14.28 -8.05 21.79
CA GLY A 283 -13.67 -7.19 22.82
C GLY A 283 -12.15 -7.01 22.72
N PHE A 284 -11.49 -7.72 21.79
CA PHE A 284 -10.07 -7.54 21.47
C PHE A 284 -9.94 -6.91 20.08
N THR A 285 -8.89 -6.12 19.86
CA THR A 285 -8.57 -5.53 18.55
C THR A 285 -7.12 -5.85 18.23
N PHE A 286 -6.85 -6.40 17.05
CA PHE A 286 -5.49 -6.66 16.59
C PHE A 286 -5.05 -5.54 15.65
N GLU A 287 -3.94 -4.86 16.00
CA GLU A 287 -3.39 -3.77 15.20
C GLU A 287 -1.94 -4.08 14.79
N PRO A 288 -1.46 -3.57 13.63
CA PRO A 288 -0.09 -3.74 13.17
C PRO A 288 0.86 -2.80 13.91
N ARG A 289 0.82 -2.83 15.24
CA ARG A 289 1.74 -2.13 16.13
C ARG A 289 2.61 -3.15 16.85
N ILE A 290 3.80 -2.75 17.27
CA ILE A 290 4.66 -3.52 18.15
C ILE A 290 5.11 -2.65 19.30
N TRP A 291 5.48 -3.30 20.37
CA TRP A 291 5.98 -2.68 21.57
C TRP A 291 7.50 -2.44 21.49
N THR A 292 7.92 -1.19 21.71
CA THR A 292 9.34 -0.77 21.75
C THR A 292 9.75 -0.33 23.16
N GLY A 293 11.06 -0.25 23.40
CA GLY A 293 11.63 0.11 24.70
C GLY A 293 11.84 -1.07 25.68
N PRO A 294 11.94 -0.80 27.00
CA PRO A 294 12.35 -1.80 27.99
C PRO A 294 11.40 -3.00 28.14
N ALA A 295 11.94 -4.08 28.70
CA ALA A 295 11.19 -5.29 29.03
C ALA A 295 9.98 -5.00 29.93
N ALA A 296 8.93 -5.81 29.76
CA ALA A 296 7.68 -5.79 30.52
C ALA A 296 7.68 -5.42 31.99
N HIS A 297 8.57 -6.03 32.75
CA HIS A 297 8.63 -5.98 34.21
C HIS A 297 9.29 -4.68 34.67
N LEU A 298 9.75 -3.86 33.73
CA LEU A 298 10.29 -2.52 33.93
C LEU A 298 9.44 -1.49 33.14
N PRO A 299 8.13 -1.36 33.43
CA PRO A 299 7.29 -0.39 32.74
C PRO A 299 7.77 1.02 33.06
N GLY A 300 8.00 1.83 32.02
CA GLY A 300 8.51 3.18 32.16
C GLY A 300 8.18 4.04 30.94
N PRO A 301 8.42 5.36 31.00
CA PRO A 301 8.06 6.32 29.93
C PRO A 301 8.76 6.04 28.58
N ALA A 302 9.82 5.22 28.58
CA ALA A 302 10.52 4.76 27.38
C ALA A 302 9.78 3.65 26.62
N GLN A 303 8.70 3.10 27.18
CA GLN A 303 7.94 2.01 26.58
C GLN A 303 6.83 2.56 25.66
N GLN A 304 6.91 2.29 24.35
CA GLN A 304 6.04 2.94 23.36
C GLN A 304 5.54 1.96 22.29
N LYS A 305 4.41 2.26 21.65
CA LYS A 305 3.94 1.49 20.49
C LYS A 305 4.53 2.09 19.22
N ALA A 306 5.20 1.26 18.44
CA ALA A 306 5.65 1.58 17.10
C ALA A 306 4.74 0.90 16.09
N TRP A 307 4.59 1.49 14.91
CA TRP A 307 3.83 0.84 13.84
C TRP A 307 4.73 -0.05 13.00
N VAL A 308 4.19 -1.18 12.54
CA VAL A 308 4.82 -2.02 11.53
C VAL A 308 4.40 -1.51 10.16
N THR A 309 5.38 -0.97 9.45
CA THR A 309 5.25 -0.01 8.34
C THR A 309 6.01 -0.44 7.08
N GLY A 310 6.57 -1.65 7.12
CA GLY A 310 7.02 -2.39 5.98
C GLY A 310 7.32 -3.84 6.38
N ALA A 311 7.69 -4.65 5.41
CA ALA A 311 8.37 -5.91 5.66
C ALA A 311 9.59 -6.02 4.73
N VAL A 312 10.61 -6.74 5.18
CA VAL A 312 11.86 -6.95 4.45
C VAL A 312 12.23 -8.43 4.48
N VAL A 313 12.63 -8.96 3.34
CA VAL A 313 13.19 -10.32 3.26
C VAL A 313 14.52 -10.33 4.02
N PRO A 314 14.71 -11.22 5.01
CA PRO A 314 15.97 -11.27 5.76
C PRO A 314 17.14 -11.63 4.83
N GLN A 315 18.31 -11.06 5.10
CA GLN A 315 19.53 -11.34 4.34
C GLN A 315 20.69 -11.61 5.28
N LYS A 316 21.59 -12.53 4.91
CA LYS A 316 22.82 -12.78 5.68
C LYS A 316 23.63 -11.49 5.80
N GLY A 317 24.05 -11.16 7.02
CA GLY A 317 24.78 -9.92 7.33
C GLY A 317 23.89 -8.76 7.79
N ASN A 318 22.56 -8.81 7.56
CA ASN A 318 21.67 -7.77 8.06
C ASN A 318 21.69 -7.71 9.58
N TRP A 319 21.64 -6.48 10.10
CA TRP A 319 21.37 -6.21 11.50
C TRP A 319 19.87 -6.11 11.75
N ILE A 320 19.41 -6.77 12.81
CA ILE A 320 18.00 -6.87 13.21
C ILE A 320 17.85 -6.65 14.73
N CYS A 321 16.62 -6.36 15.14
CA CYS A 321 16.21 -6.21 16.52
C CYS A 321 15.19 -7.30 16.90
N ASN A 322 15.27 -7.79 18.14
CA ASN A 322 14.24 -8.62 18.76
C ASN A 322 13.43 -7.78 19.77
N MET A 323 12.11 -7.96 19.82
CA MET A 323 11.18 -7.13 20.61
C MET A 323 10.08 -7.96 21.31
N GLY A 324 10.44 -9.08 21.93
CA GLY A 324 9.49 -9.89 22.69
C GLY A 324 9.11 -9.28 24.05
N SER A 325 8.00 -9.78 24.62
CA SER A 325 7.47 -9.29 25.90
C SER A 325 8.52 -9.33 27.03
N ARG A 326 9.41 -10.31 27.00
CA ARG A 326 10.40 -10.58 28.04
C ARG A 326 11.74 -9.90 27.82
N SER A 327 12.26 -9.91 26.60
CA SER A 327 13.56 -9.29 26.31
C SER A 327 13.49 -7.76 26.26
N GLY A 328 12.37 -7.18 25.83
CA GLY A 328 12.33 -5.79 25.40
C GLY A 328 13.12 -5.58 24.11
N GLU A 329 13.15 -4.34 23.61
CA GLU A 329 13.85 -4.03 22.37
C GLU A 329 15.37 -4.19 22.50
N THR A 330 15.95 -5.07 21.67
CA THR A 330 17.40 -5.30 21.62
C THR A 330 17.88 -5.35 20.17
N CYS A 331 18.64 -4.32 19.75
CA CYS A 331 19.18 -4.16 18.39
C CYS A 331 20.68 -4.46 18.34
N ASN A 332 21.05 -5.74 18.29
CA ASN A 332 22.46 -6.17 18.23
C ASN A 332 22.60 -7.57 17.65
N LEU A 333 21.58 -8.03 16.92
CA LEU A 333 21.56 -9.33 16.29
C LEU A 333 22.00 -9.17 14.85
N GLN A 334 22.96 -9.98 14.43
CA GLN A 334 23.34 -10.08 13.03
C GLN A 334 22.91 -11.44 12.48
N ILE A 335 22.21 -11.43 11.36
CA ILE A 335 21.79 -12.65 10.67
C ILE A 335 23.03 -13.35 10.15
N THR A 336 23.24 -14.60 10.57
CA THR A 336 24.40 -15.36 10.15
C THR A 336 24.07 -16.28 8.99
N ASP A 337 22.95 -17.00 9.05
CA ASP A 337 22.68 -18.09 8.11
C ASP A 337 21.19 -18.28 7.88
N ARG A 338 20.85 -18.77 6.68
CA ARG A 338 19.53 -19.30 6.35
C ARG A 338 19.51 -20.77 6.75
N THR A 339 18.55 -21.14 7.59
CA THR A 339 18.37 -22.48 8.11
C THR A 339 17.16 -23.12 7.43
N GLU A 340 17.39 -24.06 6.53
CA GLU A 340 16.28 -24.71 5.81
C GLU A 340 15.50 -25.65 6.75
N ASP A 341 16.20 -26.32 7.65
CA ASP A 341 15.63 -27.25 8.63
C ASP A 341 16.28 -27.05 10.02
N TYR A 342 15.49 -27.06 11.08
CA TYR A 342 15.97 -27.02 12.46
C TYR A 342 15.06 -27.78 13.41
N PHE A 343 15.63 -28.22 14.53
CA PHE A 343 14.94 -29.06 15.50
C PHE A 343 14.89 -28.37 16.86
N ALA A 344 13.72 -28.40 17.50
CA ALA A 344 13.51 -27.80 18.79
C ALA A 344 12.60 -28.64 19.70
N ASP A 345 12.88 -28.63 21.00
CA ASP A 345 12.05 -29.28 22.01
C ASP A 345 10.79 -28.46 22.28
N VAL A 346 9.62 -29.08 22.09
CA VAL A 346 8.29 -28.48 22.26
C VAL A 346 7.60 -29.11 23.46
N GLU A 347 7.01 -28.31 24.34
CA GLU A 347 6.25 -28.81 25.48
C GLU A 347 4.96 -29.52 25.02
N ILE A 348 4.79 -30.79 25.39
CA ILE A 348 3.63 -31.63 25.05
C ILE A 348 2.60 -31.74 26.19
N GLY A 349 2.87 -31.06 27.30
CA GLY A 349 2.02 -30.95 28.48
C GLY A 349 2.17 -32.11 29.47
N GLY A 350 1.99 -31.79 30.76
CA GLY A 350 2.42 -32.62 31.87
C GLY A 350 3.84 -32.28 32.33
N HIS A 351 4.23 -32.81 33.50
CA HIS A 351 5.57 -32.60 34.05
C HIS A 351 6.20 -33.96 34.36
N ASN A 352 7.50 -34.07 34.15
CA ASN A 352 8.33 -35.13 34.69
C ASN A 352 8.22 -35.16 36.23
N PRO A 353 8.58 -36.28 36.89
CA PRO A 353 8.56 -36.39 38.35
C PRO A 353 9.42 -35.34 39.08
N ASP A 354 10.41 -34.76 38.40
CA ASP A 354 11.26 -33.67 38.91
C ASP A 354 10.66 -32.27 38.72
N GLY A 355 9.45 -32.17 38.15
CA GLY A 355 8.73 -30.92 37.91
C GLY A 355 9.14 -30.20 36.62
N SER A 356 10.03 -30.78 35.78
CA SER A 356 10.30 -30.23 34.44
C SER A 356 9.15 -30.54 33.47
N PRO A 357 8.82 -29.67 32.51
CA PRO A 357 7.77 -29.94 31.54
C PRO A 357 8.16 -31.12 30.63
N LEU A 358 7.17 -31.95 30.26
CA LEU A 358 7.37 -32.99 29.24
C LEU A 358 7.54 -32.33 27.86
N THR A 359 8.60 -32.69 27.15
CA THR A 359 8.92 -32.15 25.82
C THR A 359 9.05 -33.23 24.75
N GLU A 360 8.78 -32.87 23.50
CA GLU A 360 9.02 -33.68 22.31
C GLU A 360 9.86 -32.87 21.31
N LEU A 361 10.87 -33.52 20.72
CA LEU A 361 11.66 -32.91 19.66
C LEU A 361 10.81 -32.78 18.39
N ARG A 362 10.63 -31.54 17.92
CA ARG A 362 9.89 -31.24 16.70
C ARG A 362 10.82 -30.74 15.59
N HIS A 363 10.51 -31.15 14.37
CA HIS A 363 11.17 -30.71 13.14
C HIS A 363 10.47 -29.50 12.55
N PHE A 364 11.22 -28.42 12.39
CA PHE A 364 10.79 -27.16 11.78
C PHE A 364 11.60 -26.83 10.53
N ALA A 365 11.05 -25.96 9.68
CA ALA A 365 11.70 -25.52 8.45
C ALA A 365 11.55 -24.01 8.17
N LEU A 366 12.31 -23.51 7.19
CA LEU A 366 12.30 -22.13 6.68
C LEU A 366 12.72 -21.06 7.71
N GLY A 367 13.74 -21.37 8.52
CA GLY A 367 14.28 -20.51 9.56
C GLY A 367 15.46 -19.62 9.12
N TRP A 368 15.75 -18.62 9.94
CA TRP A 368 16.96 -17.79 9.88
C TRP A 368 17.65 -17.78 11.24
N GLN A 369 18.96 -18.01 11.24
CA GLN A 369 19.79 -17.94 12.43
C GLN A 369 20.40 -16.53 12.60
N ALA A 370 20.35 -16.00 13.81
CA ALA A 370 21.06 -14.77 14.18
C ALA A 370 21.87 -14.94 15.46
N LYS A 371 22.99 -14.20 15.52
CA LYS A 371 23.87 -14.15 16.70
C LYS A 371 23.91 -12.73 17.27
N LYS A 372 23.93 -12.65 18.61
CA LYS A 372 24.08 -11.39 19.33
C LYS A 372 25.55 -10.95 19.37
N ARG A 373 25.79 -9.67 19.10
CA ARG A 373 27.06 -9.01 19.43
C ARG A 373 27.06 -8.59 20.90
N VAL A 374 28.00 -9.13 21.67
CA VAL A 374 28.23 -8.76 23.08
C VAL A 374 29.24 -7.61 23.14
N THR A 375 29.04 -6.65 24.04
CA THR A 375 29.97 -5.53 24.26
C THR A 375 30.29 -5.38 25.75
N ASN A 376 31.30 -4.59 26.10
CA ASN A 376 31.57 -4.30 27.52
C ASN A 376 30.47 -3.44 28.17
N ALA A 377 29.73 -2.65 27.37
CA ALA A 377 28.62 -1.82 27.83
C ALA A 377 27.30 -2.60 27.94
N ASP A 378 27.15 -3.67 27.15
CA ASP A 378 26.09 -4.68 27.26
C ASP A 378 26.72 -6.07 27.33
N PRO A 379 27.25 -6.48 28.50
CA PRO A 379 27.80 -7.82 28.71
C PRO A 379 26.69 -8.88 28.75
N ASN A 380 25.43 -8.44 28.66
CA ASN A 380 24.28 -9.29 28.78
C ASN A 380 24.18 -10.23 27.56
N PRO A 381 24.12 -11.54 27.74
CA PRO A 381 24.13 -12.48 26.62
C PRO A 381 22.76 -12.75 25.98
N PHE A 382 21.65 -12.14 26.44
CA PHE A 382 20.32 -12.45 25.89
C PHE A 382 20.16 -11.97 24.44
N ALA A 383 20.01 -12.91 23.50
CA ALA A 383 19.50 -12.65 22.15
C ALA A 383 17.95 -12.73 22.08
N GLY A 384 17.36 -13.54 22.96
CA GLY A 384 15.94 -13.67 23.25
C GLY A 384 15.76 -14.26 24.66
N ARG A 385 14.64 -13.97 25.33
CA ARG A 385 14.31 -14.50 26.66
C ARG A 385 13.23 -15.56 26.55
N ARG A 386 13.22 -16.48 27.52
CA ARG A 386 12.13 -17.44 27.75
C ARG A 386 10.80 -16.66 27.79
N GLY A 387 9.85 -16.93 26.89
CA GLY A 387 8.58 -16.21 26.69
C GLY A 387 8.50 -15.38 25.41
N ASP A 388 9.62 -15.16 24.71
CA ASP A 388 9.64 -14.37 23.46
C ASP A 388 9.26 -15.17 22.21
N SER A 389 8.98 -16.48 22.34
CA SER A 389 8.48 -17.31 21.24
C SER A 389 7.25 -16.69 20.60
N GLY A 390 7.25 -16.55 19.27
CA GLY A 390 6.21 -15.84 18.53
C GLY A 390 6.34 -14.31 18.52
N GLY A 391 7.34 -13.74 19.18
CA GLY A 391 7.61 -12.29 19.20
C GLY A 391 8.17 -11.76 17.87
N PRO A 392 8.11 -10.43 17.64
CA PRO A 392 8.51 -9.83 16.38
C PRO A 392 10.02 -9.68 16.24
N VAL A 393 10.51 -9.94 15.01
CA VAL A 393 11.86 -9.60 14.55
C VAL A 393 11.75 -8.47 13.54
N VAL A 394 12.50 -7.38 13.73
CA VAL A 394 12.41 -6.17 12.89
C VAL A 394 13.78 -5.63 12.51
N THR A 395 13.81 -4.70 11.57
CA THR A 395 14.98 -3.82 11.34
C THR A 395 14.72 -2.45 11.95
N ALA A 396 15.75 -1.80 12.49
CA ALA A 396 15.62 -0.48 13.12
C ALA A 396 15.42 0.67 12.09
N TRP A 397 14.88 1.77 12.59
CA TRP A 397 14.08 2.84 11.98
C TRP A 397 14.77 3.77 10.94
N SER A 398 13.98 4.26 9.97
CA SER A 398 14.20 5.45 9.11
C SER A 398 14.27 6.79 9.89
N GLY A 399 15.33 7.60 9.71
CA GLY A 399 15.40 9.01 10.17
C GLY A 399 14.12 9.84 9.91
N VAL A 400 13.73 10.83 10.72
CA VAL A 400 14.49 11.92 11.37
C VAL A 400 14.15 12.00 12.87
N PRO A 401 15.10 12.28 13.78
CA PRO A 401 14.78 12.68 15.14
C PRO A 401 13.95 13.98 15.14
N GLY A 402 12.65 13.89 15.41
CA GLY A 402 11.72 15.03 15.46
C GLY A 402 10.51 14.95 14.53
N SER A 403 10.37 13.91 13.70
CA SER A 403 9.13 13.61 12.96
C SER A 403 8.22 12.68 13.76
N ALA A 404 6.90 12.84 13.65
CA ALA A 404 5.90 12.16 14.48
C ALA A 404 5.92 10.60 14.38
N GLY A 405 6.52 9.93 15.38
CA GLY A 405 6.27 8.53 15.83
C GLY A 405 7.10 7.38 15.22
N PRO A 406 7.55 6.35 15.99
CA PRO A 406 8.34 5.19 15.50
C PRO A 406 7.65 4.30 14.48
N THR A 407 8.18 4.26 13.26
CA THR A 407 7.95 3.21 12.25
C THR A 407 8.94 2.07 12.43
N MET A 408 8.52 0.84 12.15
CA MET A 408 9.37 -0.36 12.12
C MET A 408 9.10 -1.17 10.86
N THR A 409 10.10 -1.91 10.38
CA THR A 409 9.97 -2.81 9.24
C THR A 409 10.14 -4.25 9.70
N ALA A 410 9.12 -5.09 9.51
CA ALA A 410 9.11 -6.48 9.92
C ALA A 410 10.10 -7.31 9.13
N ALA A 411 10.86 -8.18 9.80
CA ALA A 411 11.78 -9.13 9.19
C ALA A 411 11.40 -10.59 9.49
N GLY A 412 10.70 -10.87 10.60
CA GLY A 412 10.25 -12.22 10.89
C GLY A 412 9.61 -12.41 12.26
N ILE A 413 9.47 -13.68 12.66
CA ILE A 413 8.80 -14.13 13.88
C ILE A 413 9.71 -15.10 14.63
N VAL A 414 9.98 -14.85 15.91
CA VAL A 414 10.85 -15.70 16.73
C VAL A 414 10.26 -17.10 16.84
N SER A 415 11.05 -18.11 16.50
CA SER A 415 10.65 -19.52 16.60
C SER A 415 11.31 -20.19 17.82
N ALA A 416 12.64 -20.12 17.95
CA ALA A 416 13.35 -20.80 19.04
C ALA A 416 14.70 -20.14 19.37
N SER A 417 15.36 -20.57 20.46
CA SER A 417 16.73 -20.17 20.79
C SER A 417 17.75 -21.29 20.57
N VAL A 418 18.97 -20.93 20.18
CA VAL A 418 20.07 -21.86 19.84
C VAL A 418 21.24 -21.74 20.83
N GLY A 419 21.79 -22.89 21.23
CA GLY A 419 23.01 -23.02 22.04
C GLY A 419 22.77 -23.30 23.52
N LYS A 420 23.84 -23.64 24.26
CA LYS A 420 23.73 -24.01 25.69
C LYS A 420 23.15 -22.89 26.55
N ALA A 421 22.13 -23.23 27.33
CA ALA A 421 21.58 -22.37 28.36
C ALA A 421 22.61 -22.11 29.48
N PHE A 422 22.68 -20.89 30.00
CA PHE A 422 23.49 -20.56 31.17
C PHE A 422 22.80 -19.53 32.07
N ARG A 423 23.20 -19.43 33.34
CA ARG A 423 22.61 -18.49 34.32
C ARG A 423 23.38 -17.18 34.34
N CYS A 424 22.67 -16.05 34.30
CA CYS A 424 23.30 -14.72 34.22
C CYS A 424 22.93 -13.74 35.35
N ASP A 425 21.92 -14.06 36.19
CA ASP A 425 21.52 -13.39 37.44
C ASP A 425 20.45 -14.28 38.14
N PRO A 426 20.02 -14.10 39.42
CA PRO A 426 19.86 -15.21 40.36
C PRO A 426 18.69 -16.17 40.02
N SER A 427 17.91 -15.93 38.96
CA SER A 427 16.77 -16.74 38.53
C SER A 427 16.55 -16.83 37.00
N THR A 428 17.43 -16.33 36.14
CA THR A 428 17.18 -16.27 34.67
C THR A 428 18.20 -17.06 33.83
N TYR A 429 17.70 -17.83 32.85
CA TYR A 429 18.49 -18.60 31.87
C TYR A 429 18.68 -17.83 30.53
N CYS A 430 19.87 -17.97 29.93
CA CYS A 430 20.37 -17.20 28.78
C CYS A 430 20.90 -18.12 27.65
N PHE A 431 20.80 -17.70 26.38
CA PHE A 431 21.19 -18.49 25.19
C PHE A 431 22.10 -17.70 24.22
N LYS A 432 22.88 -18.40 23.38
CA LYS A 432 23.91 -17.79 22.50
C LYS A 432 23.41 -17.30 21.13
N GLY A 433 22.25 -17.73 20.64
CA GLY A 433 21.66 -17.30 19.36
C GLY A 433 20.15 -17.56 19.27
N ILE A 434 19.51 -17.12 18.20
CA ILE A 434 18.06 -17.31 17.94
C ILE A 434 17.78 -17.86 16.53
N GLN A 435 16.68 -18.60 16.38
CA GLN A 435 16.03 -18.95 15.12
C GLN A 435 14.72 -18.16 14.99
N PHE A 436 14.43 -17.67 13.79
CA PHE A 436 13.16 -17.03 13.47
C PHE A 436 12.69 -17.39 12.06
N VAL A 437 11.38 -17.45 11.85
CA VAL A 437 10.80 -17.63 10.51
C VAL A 437 10.82 -16.29 9.79
N GLY A 438 11.32 -16.27 8.55
CA GLY A 438 11.36 -15.06 7.73
C GLY A 438 9.96 -14.56 7.40
N ILE A 439 9.77 -13.24 7.33
CA ILE A 439 8.44 -12.68 7.16
C ILE A 439 7.80 -13.06 5.82
N ASP A 440 8.62 -13.25 4.79
CA ASP A 440 8.19 -13.71 3.49
C ASP A 440 7.65 -15.16 3.52
N ASP A 441 8.35 -16.06 4.21
CA ASP A 441 7.90 -17.45 4.38
C ASP A 441 6.65 -17.55 5.27
N ALA A 442 6.58 -16.73 6.32
CA ALA A 442 5.41 -16.68 7.21
C ALA A 442 4.13 -16.26 6.46
N LEU A 443 4.21 -15.23 5.63
CA LEU A 443 3.06 -14.75 4.86
C LEU A 443 2.65 -15.72 3.76
N ARG A 444 3.60 -16.28 3.01
CA ARG A 444 3.31 -17.29 1.99
C ARG A 444 2.66 -18.53 2.58
N SER A 445 3.23 -19.06 3.67
CA SER A 445 2.74 -20.30 4.32
C SER A 445 1.30 -20.21 4.81
N LEU A 446 0.85 -19.01 5.19
CA LEU A 446 -0.49 -18.79 5.73
C LEU A 446 -1.47 -18.17 4.73
N GLY A 447 -1.04 -17.87 3.49
CA GLY A 447 -1.83 -17.03 2.58
C GLY A 447 -2.18 -15.68 3.21
N ALA A 448 -1.28 -15.17 4.05
CA ALA A 448 -1.48 -13.96 4.83
C ALA A 448 -0.93 -12.74 4.07
N SER A 449 -1.43 -11.57 4.43
CA SER A 449 -0.89 -10.29 3.98
C SER A 449 -0.64 -9.42 5.19
N ILE A 450 0.48 -8.69 5.25
CA ILE A 450 0.63 -7.67 6.29
C ILE A 450 0.03 -6.42 5.74
N THR A 451 -0.97 -5.93 6.45
CA THR A 451 -1.40 -4.56 6.29
C THR A 451 -0.48 -3.71 7.11
N VAL A 452 0.43 -3.11 6.40
CA VAL A 452 1.46 -2.25 6.90
C VAL A 452 0.86 -0.86 7.06
N THR A 453 1.01 -0.28 8.25
CA THR A 453 0.40 0.99 8.58
C THR A 453 1.46 2.00 8.94
N ALA A 454 1.64 3.06 8.14
CA ALA A 454 2.68 4.07 8.39
C ALA A 454 2.58 4.65 9.82
N SER A 455 3.70 4.87 10.53
CA SER A 455 3.65 5.20 11.96
C SER A 455 3.17 6.60 12.25
N SER A 456 3.26 7.44 11.23
CA SER A 456 2.72 8.79 11.21
C SER A 456 1.25 8.83 10.80
N ASN A 457 0.66 7.71 10.34
CA ASN A 457 -0.72 7.65 9.88
C ASN A 457 -1.32 6.23 9.91
N THR A 458 -2.29 6.02 10.81
CA THR A 458 -2.99 4.74 10.98
C THR A 458 -3.90 4.34 9.80
N ALA A 459 -4.10 5.25 8.84
CA ALA A 459 -5.01 5.10 7.70
C ALA A 459 -4.33 4.65 6.41
N VAL A 460 -2.99 4.73 6.32
CA VAL A 460 -2.26 4.08 5.22
C VAL A 460 -2.25 2.58 5.48
N ARG A 461 -2.74 1.79 4.53
CA ARG A 461 -2.71 0.34 4.56
C ARG A 461 -1.96 -0.14 3.32
N ILE A 462 -0.67 -0.36 3.44
CA ILE A 462 0.12 -1.04 2.41
C ILE A 462 -0.12 -2.54 2.64
N ASP A 463 -0.88 -3.19 1.78
CA ASP A 463 -1.06 -4.64 1.88
C ASP A 463 0.14 -5.31 1.19
N MET A 464 1.08 -5.83 1.96
CA MET A 464 2.09 -6.76 1.46
C MET A 464 1.46 -8.15 1.41
N ARG A 465 1.14 -8.63 0.21
CA ARG A 465 0.46 -9.92 0.04
C ARG A 465 1.46 -11.04 -0.20
N ALA A 466 1.06 -12.26 0.11
CA ALA A 466 1.83 -13.45 -0.24
C ALA A 466 2.19 -13.48 -1.73
N GLU A 467 1.30 -12.98 -2.60
CA GLU A 467 1.52 -12.89 -4.05
C GLU A 467 2.55 -11.84 -4.49
N ASP A 468 2.85 -10.85 -3.64
CA ASP A 468 3.83 -9.79 -3.91
C ASP A 468 5.25 -10.18 -3.48
N LEU A 469 5.39 -11.30 -2.76
CA LEU A 469 6.65 -11.80 -2.21
C LEU A 469 7.30 -12.78 -3.20
N PRO A 470 8.65 -12.91 -3.18
CA PRO A 470 9.37 -13.76 -4.12
C PRO A 470 8.81 -15.18 -4.10
N VAL A 471 8.73 -15.87 -5.23
CA VAL A 471 8.54 -17.32 -5.16
C VAL A 471 9.91 -17.90 -4.79
N ALA A 472 10.19 -18.07 -3.49
CA ALA A 472 11.07 -19.17 -3.13
C ALA A 472 10.38 -20.43 -3.64
N ALA A 473 11.13 -21.40 -4.15
CA ALA A 473 10.57 -22.72 -4.40
C ALA A 473 10.72 -23.57 -3.13
N PRO A 474 9.82 -23.52 -2.13
CA PRO A 474 9.56 -24.69 -1.32
C PRO A 474 8.54 -25.53 -2.08
N GLY A 475 8.93 -26.76 -2.40
CA GLY A 475 8.15 -27.66 -3.24
C GLY A 475 6.69 -27.79 -2.79
N GLY A 476 5.78 -27.48 -3.71
CA GLY A 476 4.36 -27.88 -3.69
C GLY A 476 3.57 -27.42 -2.47
N SER A 477 2.80 -26.36 -2.63
CA SER A 477 1.65 -26.06 -1.78
C SER A 477 0.68 -27.25 -1.81
N GLY A 478 0.81 -28.15 -0.84
CA GLY A 478 -0.11 -29.26 -0.60
C GLY A 478 -1.41 -28.79 0.04
N GLY A 479 -2.25 -28.08 -0.72
CA GLY A 479 -3.69 -28.21 -0.59
C GLY A 479 -4.16 -29.23 -1.61
N VAL A 480 -5.07 -30.15 -1.28
CA VAL A 480 -5.70 -30.99 -2.31
C VAL A 480 -6.43 -30.04 -3.27
N GLU A 481 -5.88 -29.86 -4.47
CA GLU A 481 -6.45 -29.03 -5.53
C GLU A 481 -7.76 -29.69 -5.99
N ARG A 482 -8.89 -29.02 -5.74
CA ARG A 482 -10.19 -29.48 -6.25
C ARG A 482 -10.44 -28.81 -7.61
N PRO A 483 -10.94 -29.55 -8.60
CA PRO A 483 -11.18 -28.98 -9.93
C PRO A 483 -12.18 -27.83 -9.85
N ASP A 484 -11.85 -26.72 -10.51
CA ASP A 484 -12.69 -25.50 -10.54
C ASP A 484 -14.07 -25.77 -11.16
N ARG A 485 -14.17 -26.76 -12.06
CA ARG A 485 -15.37 -27.17 -12.79
C ARG A 485 -15.72 -28.62 -12.56
N VAL A 486 -16.94 -28.86 -12.09
CA VAL A 486 -17.44 -30.21 -11.83
C VAL A 486 -18.82 -30.46 -12.43
N VAL A 487 -19.09 -31.74 -12.70
CA VAL A 487 -20.45 -32.26 -12.84
C VAL A 487 -20.82 -33.00 -11.56
N LEU A 488 -22.03 -32.73 -11.04
CA LEU A 488 -22.57 -33.37 -9.85
C LEU A 488 -23.58 -34.44 -10.24
N ILE A 489 -23.34 -35.68 -9.85
CA ILE A 489 -24.25 -36.81 -10.08
C ILE A 489 -24.45 -37.53 -8.75
N ALA A 490 -25.68 -37.55 -8.23
CA ALA A 490 -25.99 -38.37 -7.07
C ALA A 490 -25.94 -39.86 -7.45
N GLN A 491 -25.59 -40.74 -6.52
CA GLN A 491 -25.49 -42.19 -6.78
C GLN A 491 -26.80 -42.85 -7.21
N ASN A 492 -27.95 -42.19 -6.97
CA ASN A 492 -29.24 -42.61 -7.55
C ASN A 492 -29.41 -42.22 -9.04
N GLY A 493 -28.39 -41.64 -9.67
CA GLY A 493 -28.37 -41.19 -11.06
C GLY A 493 -28.96 -39.79 -11.29
N ALA A 494 -29.46 -39.12 -10.26
CA ALA A 494 -30.03 -37.78 -10.38
C ALA A 494 -28.93 -36.70 -10.44
N SER A 495 -29.03 -35.77 -11.38
CA SER A 495 -28.12 -34.62 -11.47
C SER A 495 -28.87 -33.31 -11.19
N PRO A 496 -28.31 -32.38 -10.39
CA PRO A 496 -28.87 -31.05 -10.23
C PRO A 496 -28.87 -30.24 -11.54
N SER A 497 -29.99 -29.58 -11.83
CA SER A 497 -30.18 -28.67 -12.96
C SER A 497 -30.80 -27.35 -12.51
N GLY A 498 -30.36 -26.26 -13.12
CA GLY A 498 -31.00 -24.94 -12.96
C GLY A 498 -31.95 -24.70 -14.12
N ASP A 499 -33.21 -24.36 -13.84
CA ASP A 499 -34.17 -23.96 -14.87
C ASP A 499 -34.10 -22.44 -15.14
N SER A 500 -34.83 -22.00 -16.17
CA SER A 500 -35.02 -20.58 -16.50
C SER A 500 -35.86 -19.84 -15.46
N ASP A 501 -36.75 -20.55 -14.76
CA ASP A 501 -37.85 -20.00 -13.97
C ASP A 501 -37.47 -19.74 -12.51
N GLY A 502 -36.24 -20.11 -12.13
CA GLY A 502 -35.60 -19.77 -10.87
C GLY A 502 -35.66 -20.82 -9.78
N GLY A 503 -36.05 -22.05 -10.11
CA GLY A 503 -35.94 -23.23 -9.25
C GLY A 503 -34.72 -24.09 -9.58
N PHE A 504 -34.24 -24.87 -8.61
CA PHE A 504 -33.31 -25.98 -8.88
C PHE A 504 -34.07 -27.31 -8.85
N HIS A 505 -33.94 -28.09 -9.91
CA HIS A 505 -34.61 -29.38 -10.11
C HIS A 505 -33.61 -30.48 -10.46
N THR A 506 -33.97 -31.75 -10.32
CA THR A 506 -33.11 -32.85 -10.80
C THR A 506 -33.48 -33.27 -12.22
N THR A 507 -32.50 -33.58 -13.06
CA THR A 507 -32.71 -34.12 -14.42
C THR A 507 -32.71 -35.66 -14.45
N ASP A 508 -33.28 -36.22 -15.52
CA ASP A 508 -33.34 -37.67 -15.77
C ASP A 508 -31.92 -38.30 -15.79
N PRO A 509 -31.71 -39.47 -15.14
CA PRO A 509 -30.49 -40.25 -15.30
C PRO A 509 -30.17 -40.52 -16.78
N GLY A 510 -29.14 -39.85 -17.29
CA GLY A 510 -28.63 -40.02 -18.66
C GLY A 510 -28.55 -38.77 -19.54
N ARG A 511 -29.11 -37.62 -19.11
CA ARG A 511 -28.80 -36.32 -19.75
C ARG A 511 -27.46 -35.79 -19.22
N GLN A 512 -26.61 -35.26 -20.10
CA GLN A 512 -25.33 -34.65 -19.71
C GLN A 512 -25.57 -33.62 -18.60
N GLY A 513 -24.90 -33.82 -17.46
CA GLY A 513 -25.12 -33.06 -16.25
C GLY A 513 -24.74 -31.59 -16.41
N THR A 514 -25.38 -30.74 -15.60
CA THR A 514 -25.05 -29.31 -15.53
C THR A 514 -23.62 -29.13 -15.00
N VAL A 515 -22.84 -28.28 -15.65
CA VAL A 515 -21.48 -27.93 -15.19
C VAL A 515 -21.58 -26.83 -14.14
N TRP A 516 -20.87 -27.02 -13.03
CA TRP A 516 -20.81 -26.10 -11.90
C TRP A 516 -19.38 -25.61 -11.68
N ASP A 517 -19.22 -24.30 -11.54
CA ASP A 517 -18.00 -23.73 -11.00
C ASP A 517 -18.05 -23.79 -9.45
N LEU A 518 -17.06 -24.44 -8.83
CA LEU A 518 -16.90 -24.45 -7.36
C LEU A 518 -16.26 -23.14 -6.93
N THR A 519 -17.06 -22.24 -6.36
CA THR A 519 -16.54 -20.97 -5.83
C THR A 519 -16.34 -21.09 -4.32
N PRO A 520 -15.10 -21.04 -3.80
CA PRO A 520 -14.86 -20.95 -2.36
C PRO A 520 -15.43 -19.64 -1.80
N GLU A 521 -16.05 -19.69 -0.63
CA GLU A 521 -16.76 -18.56 -0.03
C GLU A 521 -16.06 -18.08 1.26
N LEU A 522 -16.01 -16.76 1.46
CA LEU A 522 -15.22 -16.07 2.49
C LEU A 522 -15.52 -16.48 3.94
N GLN A 523 -16.67 -17.09 4.20
CA GLN A 523 -17.03 -17.54 5.54
C GLN A 523 -16.59 -19.01 5.81
N GLY A 524 -15.98 -19.69 4.84
CA GLY A 524 -15.66 -21.12 4.85
C GLY A 524 -16.76 -21.95 4.17
N GLY A 525 -16.34 -22.85 3.27
CA GLY A 525 -17.22 -23.67 2.41
C GLY A 525 -17.21 -23.21 0.94
N TYR A 526 -18.10 -23.77 0.13
CA TYR A 526 -18.21 -23.60 -1.31
C TYR A 526 -19.63 -23.22 -1.72
N SER A 527 -19.76 -22.45 -2.79
CA SER A 527 -21.00 -22.28 -3.55
C SER A 527 -20.83 -22.85 -4.94
N LEU A 528 -21.93 -23.27 -5.57
CA LEU A 528 -21.90 -23.89 -6.90
C LEU A 528 -22.56 -22.92 -7.89
N LEU A 529 -21.80 -22.40 -8.85
CA LEU A 529 -22.30 -21.51 -9.90
C LEU A 529 -22.58 -22.31 -11.18
N ASN A 530 -23.82 -22.28 -11.66
CA ASN A 530 -24.18 -22.88 -12.95
C ASN A 530 -23.64 -21.97 -14.06
N ILE A 531 -22.71 -22.49 -14.87
CA ILE A 531 -22.03 -21.68 -15.89
C ILE A 531 -22.94 -21.33 -17.08
N THR A 532 -23.97 -22.13 -17.34
CA THR A 532 -24.89 -21.94 -18.46
C THR A 532 -25.94 -20.87 -18.14
N THR A 533 -26.38 -20.80 -16.88
CA THR A 533 -27.45 -19.87 -16.46
C THR A 533 -26.96 -18.69 -15.60
N GLY A 534 -25.71 -18.73 -15.12
CA GLY A 534 -25.16 -17.75 -14.19
C GLY A 534 -25.78 -17.78 -12.79
N ARG A 535 -26.63 -18.77 -12.48
CA ARG A 535 -27.31 -18.88 -11.18
C ARG A 535 -26.49 -19.69 -10.17
N ARG A 536 -26.52 -19.26 -8.90
CA ARG A 536 -25.74 -19.86 -7.81
C ARG A 536 -26.62 -20.70 -6.88
N MET A 537 -26.22 -21.95 -6.62
CA MET A 537 -26.86 -22.83 -5.65
C MET A 537 -26.27 -22.62 -4.25
N ARG A 538 -27.14 -22.44 -3.25
CA ARG A 538 -26.78 -22.22 -1.84
C ARG A 538 -27.77 -22.94 -0.89
N PRO A 539 -27.36 -23.36 0.31
CA PRO A 539 -28.28 -23.81 1.34
C PRO A 539 -29.10 -22.63 1.89
N GLU A 540 -30.37 -22.88 2.25
CA GLU A 540 -31.32 -21.86 2.74
C GLU A 540 -30.84 -21.11 3.98
N VAL A 541 -29.99 -21.74 4.81
CA VAL A 541 -29.44 -21.17 6.04
C VAL A 541 -27.90 -21.18 5.98
N GLY A 542 -27.28 -20.00 6.08
CA GLY A 542 -25.82 -19.89 6.18
C GLY A 542 -25.04 -19.99 4.85
N GLY A 543 -25.70 -19.97 3.70
CA GLY A 543 -25.18 -19.53 2.40
C GLY A 543 -24.07 -20.34 1.71
N THR A 544 -23.46 -21.33 2.38
CA THR A 544 -22.27 -22.07 1.88
C THR A 544 -22.36 -23.57 2.18
N PHE A 545 -21.94 -24.43 1.26
CA PHE A 545 -21.78 -25.87 1.48
C PHE A 545 -20.37 -26.22 1.98
N GLN A 546 -20.26 -27.04 3.01
CA GLN A 546 -19.05 -27.78 3.34
C GLN A 546 -19.04 -29.07 2.52
N ILE A 547 -17.91 -29.36 1.87
CA ILE A 547 -17.74 -30.58 1.08
C ILE A 547 -17.05 -31.61 1.95
N ALA A 548 -17.79 -32.64 2.37
CA ALA A 548 -17.25 -33.75 3.14
C ALA A 548 -16.94 -34.92 2.20
N ASN A 549 -15.67 -35.35 2.17
CA ASN A 549 -15.28 -36.54 1.41
C ASN A 549 -15.83 -37.79 2.12
N LEU A 550 -16.43 -38.69 1.35
CA LEU A 550 -16.89 -39.98 1.83
C LEU A 550 -15.93 -41.09 1.37
N PRO A 551 -15.84 -42.21 2.09
CA PRO A 551 -15.08 -43.36 1.62
C PRO A 551 -15.57 -43.80 0.24
N ASN A 552 -14.65 -43.87 -0.73
CA ASN A 552 -14.88 -44.39 -2.07
C ASN A 552 -13.81 -45.46 -2.39
N PRO A 553 -14.20 -46.68 -2.80
CA PRO A 553 -13.24 -47.70 -3.26
C PRO A 553 -12.58 -47.38 -4.60
N ASP A 554 -13.12 -46.48 -5.41
CA ASP A 554 -12.48 -46.01 -6.66
C ASP A 554 -11.63 -44.76 -6.40
N PRO A 555 -10.29 -44.82 -6.56
CA PRO A 555 -9.41 -43.68 -6.32
C PRO A 555 -9.51 -42.57 -7.38
N ASN A 556 -10.22 -42.80 -8.49
CA ASN A 556 -10.31 -41.83 -9.59
C ASN A 556 -11.58 -40.95 -9.55
N THR A 557 -12.48 -41.18 -8.59
CA THR A 557 -13.71 -40.39 -8.44
C THR A 557 -13.87 -39.93 -6.99
N ASP A 558 -14.18 -38.64 -6.80
CA ASP A 558 -14.47 -38.12 -5.46
C ASP A 558 -15.97 -38.28 -5.17
N ILE A 559 -16.32 -39.13 -4.20
CA ILE A 559 -17.67 -39.15 -3.63
C ILE A 559 -17.72 -38.20 -2.46
N VAL A 560 -18.64 -37.24 -2.53
CA VAL A 560 -18.78 -36.19 -1.52
C VAL A 560 -20.21 -36.03 -1.04
N GLN A 561 -20.35 -35.42 0.13
CA GLN A 561 -21.61 -34.94 0.67
C GLN A 561 -21.57 -33.41 0.78
N LEU A 562 -22.59 -32.73 0.29
CA LEU A 562 -22.73 -31.27 0.36
C LEU A 562 -23.52 -30.89 1.62
N ARG A 563 -22.84 -30.33 2.62
CA ARG A 563 -23.39 -30.07 3.96
C ARG A 563 -23.55 -28.57 4.23
N GLY A 564 -24.75 -28.12 4.58
CA GLY A 564 -25.00 -26.76 5.05
C GLY A 564 -24.44 -26.52 6.46
N ARG A 565 -24.32 -25.26 6.86
CA ARG A 565 -23.87 -24.87 8.21
C ARG A 565 -24.80 -25.33 9.32
N ASP A 566 -26.07 -25.53 8.99
CA ASP A 566 -27.10 -26.09 9.86
C ASP A 566 -26.97 -27.61 10.07
N ASN A 567 -25.88 -28.20 9.59
CA ASN A 567 -25.60 -29.63 9.68
C ASN A 567 -26.61 -30.51 8.91
N ARG A 568 -27.28 -29.95 7.90
CA ARG A 568 -28.13 -30.69 6.96
C ARG A 568 -27.39 -30.88 5.64
N CYS A 569 -27.73 -31.93 4.91
CA CYS A 569 -27.08 -32.28 3.66
C CYS A 569 -28.04 -32.17 2.47
N LEU A 570 -27.51 -31.78 1.32
CA LEU A 570 -28.27 -31.72 0.08
C LEU A 570 -28.70 -33.14 -0.33
N LYS A 571 -29.95 -33.28 -0.73
CA LYS A 571 -30.59 -34.51 -1.15
C LYS A 571 -31.22 -34.32 -2.54
N ALA A 572 -30.83 -35.15 -3.50
CA ALA A 572 -31.39 -35.21 -4.84
C ALA A 572 -32.49 -36.28 -4.92
N ILE A 573 -33.75 -35.85 -4.90
CA ILE A 573 -34.92 -36.75 -4.90
C ILE A 573 -35.39 -36.97 -6.35
N ASP A 574 -35.43 -38.23 -6.79
CA ASP A 574 -36.00 -38.60 -8.09
C ASP A 574 -37.54 -38.53 -8.04
N GLY A 575 -38.13 -38.09 -9.16
CA GLY A 575 -39.54 -37.71 -9.26
C GLY A 575 -40.43 -38.71 -9.99
N PHE A 576 -41.75 -38.53 -9.85
CA PHE A 576 -42.76 -39.29 -10.60
C PHE A 576 -42.67 -38.96 -12.11
N ARG A 577 -42.71 -39.98 -12.97
CA ARG A 577 -42.61 -39.86 -14.44
C ARG A 577 -43.99 -40.06 -15.07
N TRP A 578 -44.46 -39.11 -15.87
CA TRP A 578 -45.67 -39.29 -16.69
C TRP A 578 -45.53 -38.69 -18.09
N TRP A 579 -46.35 -39.19 -19.02
CA TRP A 579 -46.30 -38.82 -20.43
C TRP A 579 -47.43 -37.87 -20.77
N MET A 580 -47.09 -36.68 -21.28
CA MET A 580 -48.03 -35.80 -21.97
C MET A 580 -47.50 -35.53 -23.38
N SER A 581 -48.28 -35.95 -24.40
CA SER A 581 -48.17 -35.46 -25.77
C SER A 581 -46.74 -35.30 -26.30
N ASN A 582 -46.00 -36.42 -26.36
CA ASN A 582 -44.62 -36.52 -26.86
C ASN A 582 -43.51 -35.83 -26.03
N GLN A 583 -43.79 -35.39 -24.81
CA GLN A 583 -42.76 -34.97 -23.85
C GLN A 583 -42.88 -35.74 -22.52
N MET A 584 -41.76 -36.30 -22.06
CA MET A 584 -41.65 -36.88 -20.73
C MET A 584 -41.40 -35.76 -19.72
N LEU A 585 -42.34 -35.54 -18.81
CA LEU A 585 -42.19 -34.58 -17.72
C LEU A 585 -41.74 -35.32 -16.45
N VAL A 586 -40.60 -34.91 -15.90
CA VAL A 586 -40.00 -35.48 -14.68
C VAL A 586 -40.08 -34.44 -13.57
N SER A 587 -40.69 -34.79 -12.44
CA SER A 587 -40.86 -33.91 -11.26
C SER A 587 -39.81 -34.20 -10.17
N GLY A 588 -38.54 -33.99 -10.46
CA GLY A 588 -37.46 -34.14 -9.48
C GLY A 588 -37.26 -32.90 -8.58
N GLN A 589 -36.88 -33.09 -7.31
CA GLN A 589 -36.65 -31.98 -6.36
C GLN A 589 -35.32 -32.10 -5.60
N LEU A 590 -34.65 -30.96 -5.40
CA LEU A 590 -33.54 -30.82 -4.45
C LEU A 590 -34.07 -30.37 -3.10
N LYS A 591 -33.66 -31.03 -2.01
CA LYS A 591 -34.01 -30.63 -0.64
C LYS A 591 -32.83 -30.75 0.30
N MET A 592 -32.79 -29.93 1.34
CA MET A 592 -31.92 -30.17 2.47
C MET A 592 -32.56 -31.21 3.41
N GLY A 593 -31.79 -32.14 3.96
CA GLY A 593 -32.27 -33.17 4.89
C GLY A 593 -31.23 -33.53 5.94
N PRO A 594 -31.55 -34.38 6.92
CA PRO A 594 -30.54 -34.93 7.83
C PRO A 594 -29.42 -35.62 7.03
N CYS A 595 -28.17 -35.38 7.42
CA CYS A 595 -27.02 -35.99 6.75
C CYS A 595 -27.00 -37.51 7.02
N ASP A 596 -27.11 -38.28 5.96
CA ASP A 596 -26.97 -39.74 5.95
C ASP A 596 -25.90 -40.12 4.92
N PRO A 597 -24.66 -40.43 5.34
CA PRO A 597 -23.56 -40.74 4.44
C PRO A 597 -23.74 -42.06 3.69
N SER A 598 -24.75 -42.87 4.04
CA SER A 598 -25.13 -44.10 3.32
C SER A 598 -26.22 -43.90 2.28
N SER A 599 -26.91 -42.74 2.30
CA SER A 599 -28.02 -42.46 1.38
C SER A 599 -27.51 -42.19 -0.05
N PRO A 600 -27.94 -42.97 -1.06
CA PRO A 600 -27.54 -42.75 -2.46
C PRO A 600 -27.96 -41.38 -3.02
N GLU A 601 -28.97 -40.76 -2.40
CA GLU A 601 -29.54 -39.47 -2.79
C GLU A 601 -28.71 -38.28 -2.26
N GLN A 602 -27.75 -38.53 -1.36
CA GLN A 602 -26.87 -37.52 -0.75
C GLN A 602 -25.37 -37.73 -1.07
N ARG A 603 -25.04 -38.86 -1.73
CA ARG A 603 -23.69 -39.19 -2.18
C ARG A 603 -23.52 -38.70 -3.61
N PHE A 604 -22.80 -37.60 -3.80
CA PHE A 604 -22.55 -37.02 -5.11
C PHE A 604 -21.17 -37.41 -5.60
N GLU A 605 -21.10 -37.95 -6.81
CA GLU A 605 -19.88 -38.01 -7.58
C GLU A 605 -19.59 -36.61 -8.13
N MET A 606 -18.39 -36.09 -7.83
CA MET A 606 -17.84 -34.88 -8.45
C MET A 606 -16.89 -35.30 -9.55
N ALA A 607 -17.35 -35.22 -10.80
CA ALA A 607 -16.52 -35.51 -11.96
C ALA A 607 -15.90 -34.21 -12.51
N PRO A 608 -14.55 -34.11 -12.63
CA PRO A 608 -13.91 -32.99 -13.31
C PRO A 608 -14.30 -32.97 -14.79
N VAL A 609 -14.55 -31.78 -15.33
CA VAL A 609 -14.79 -31.62 -16.78
C VAL A 609 -13.44 -31.56 -17.49
N GLY A 610 -13.03 -32.67 -18.12
CA GLY A 610 -11.83 -32.72 -18.96
C GLY A 610 -11.94 -31.85 -20.21
N THR A 611 -10.82 -31.28 -20.67
CA THR A 611 -10.70 -30.42 -21.88
C THR A 611 -10.92 -31.16 -23.22
N GLY A 612 -11.80 -32.16 -23.25
CA GLY A 612 -11.99 -33.04 -24.41
C GLY A 612 -13.46 -33.43 -24.62
N LEU A 613 -14.20 -32.57 -25.31
CA LEU A 613 -15.34 -32.96 -26.14
C LEU A 613 -15.16 -32.30 -27.53
N THR A 614 -14.46 -33.04 -28.40
CA THR A 614 -14.32 -32.95 -29.87
C THR A 614 -15.69 -32.96 -30.57
N ASP A 615 -16.01 -32.41 -31.76
CA ASP A 615 -15.33 -31.77 -32.92
C ASP A 615 -16.46 -31.38 -33.95
N PRO A 616 -16.28 -30.73 -35.17
CA PRO A 616 -15.11 -30.81 -36.09
C PRO A 616 -14.65 -29.52 -36.83
N VAL A 617 -13.42 -29.63 -37.34
CA VAL A 617 -12.62 -28.68 -38.16
C VAL A 617 -13.10 -28.65 -39.64
N PRO A 618 -12.85 -27.57 -40.43
CA PRO A 618 -11.65 -27.54 -41.29
C PRO A 618 -10.92 -26.17 -41.36
N ALA A 619 -9.58 -26.20 -41.43
CA ALA A 619 -8.66 -25.07 -41.70
C ALA A 619 -8.30 -25.01 -43.22
N PRO A 620 -7.37 -24.17 -43.76
CA PRO A 620 -6.57 -23.03 -43.22
C PRO A 620 -6.41 -21.80 -44.18
N ALA A 621 -5.54 -20.83 -43.79
CA ALA A 621 -4.90 -19.70 -44.53
C ALA A 621 -5.49 -18.29 -44.19
N GLU A 622 -4.75 -17.23 -43.86
CA GLU A 622 -3.38 -16.80 -44.16
C GLU A 622 -2.73 -15.97 -43.02
N THR A 623 -1.39 -15.98 -43.05
CA THR A 623 -0.37 -15.05 -42.51
C THR A 623 -0.76 -13.84 -41.66
N GLY A 624 -0.17 -13.81 -40.45
CA GLY A 624 0.59 -12.70 -39.88
C GLY A 624 -0.01 -11.30 -39.86
N ASP A 625 -0.40 -10.83 -38.68
CA ASP A 625 -0.01 -9.51 -38.17
C ASP A 625 -0.14 -9.47 -36.64
N ALA A 626 0.77 -8.73 -36.01
CA ALA A 626 0.84 -8.54 -34.57
C ALA A 626 -0.46 -7.89 -34.05
N VAL A 627 -1.06 -8.49 -33.01
CA VAL A 627 -2.15 -7.85 -32.27
C VAL A 627 -1.57 -6.68 -31.49
N VAL A 628 -1.79 -5.47 -32.02
CA VAL A 628 -1.70 -4.21 -31.29
C VAL A 628 -2.74 -4.27 -30.16
N PRO A 629 -2.39 -4.00 -28.88
CA PRO A 629 -3.39 -3.93 -27.82
C PRO A 629 -4.37 -2.80 -28.11
N GLU A 630 -5.64 -3.17 -28.04
CA GLU A 630 -6.82 -2.38 -28.30
C GLU A 630 -6.93 -1.15 -27.36
N TYR A 631 -7.61 -0.13 -27.87
CA TYR A 631 -7.87 1.19 -27.30
C TYR A 631 -8.30 1.15 -25.81
N VAL A 632 -7.81 2.09 -24.99
CA VAL A 632 -8.31 2.31 -23.63
C VAL A 632 -9.75 2.81 -23.73
N ASP A 633 -10.70 2.10 -23.14
CA ASP A 633 -12.08 2.59 -23.08
C ASP A 633 -12.11 3.96 -22.36
N PRO A 634 -12.72 5.00 -22.95
CA PRO A 634 -12.93 6.27 -22.27
C PRO A 634 -13.76 6.05 -20.99
N ALA A 635 -13.71 7.02 -20.07
CA ALA A 635 -14.61 7.05 -18.92
C ALA A 635 -16.05 6.71 -19.37
N PRO A 636 -16.83 5.91 -18.61
CA PRO A 636 -18.19 5.58 -19.00
C PRO A 636 -18.97 6.87 -19.27
N ASP A 637 -19.64 7.00 -20.43
CA ASP A 637 -20.29 8.26 -20.84
C ASP A 637 -21.26 8.81 -19.77
N ALA A 638 -21.89 7.92 -18.99
CA ALA A 638 -22.74 8.28 -17.86
C ALA A 638 -21.97 9.02 -16.73
N SER A 639 -20.73 8.64 -16.44
CA SER A 639 -19.88 9.28 -15.42
C SER A 639 -19.47 10.69 -15.84
N LEU A 640 -19.10 10.87 -17.12
CA LEU A 640 -18.78 12.19 -17.66
C LEU A 640 -20.03 13.09 -17.70
N ALA A 641 -21.19 12.55 -18.06
CA ALA A 641 -22.45 13.30 -18.01
C ALA A 641 -22.78 13.75 -16.57
N SER A 642 -22.54 12.92 -15.56
CA SER A 642 -22.72 13.27 -14.15
C SER A 642 -21.81 14.42 -13.70
N ALA A 643 -20.53 14.39 -14.08
CA ALA A 643 -19.58 15.46 -13.76
C ALA A 643 -19.95 16.79 -14.47
N ALA A 644 -20.39 16.73 -15.73
CA ALA A 644 -20.90 17.90 -16.44
C ALA A 644 -22.17 18.45 -15.77
N GLY A 645 -23.07 17.56 -15.33
CA GLY A 645 -24.25 17.90 -14.56
C GLY A 645 -23.94 18.55 -13.21
N PHE A 646 -22.88 18.13 -12.52
CA PHE A 646 -22.40 18.77 -11.29
C PHE A 646 -21.97 20.22 -11.55
N LEU A 647 -21.10 20.46 -12.55
CA LEU A 647 -20.65 21.81 -12.88
C LEU A 647 -21.81 22.73 -13.30
N ALA A 648 -22.77 22.19 -14.07
CA ALA A 648 -23.97 22.92 -14.44
C ALA A 648 -24.79 23.34 -13.22
N LYS A 649 -25.04 22.40 -12.28
CA LYS A 649 -25.75 22.67 -11.03
C LYS A 649 -25.01 23.68 -10.15
N ALA A 650 -23.69 23.55 -10.03
CA ALA A 650 -22.87 24.46 -9.22
C ALA A 650 -22.95 25.90 -9.73
N HIS A 651 -22.92 26.10 -11.06
CA HIS A 651 -23.06 27.41 -11.68
C HIS A 651 -24.51 27.94 -11.59
N ASP A 652 -25.51 27.11 -11.91
CA ASP A 652 -26.92 27.53 -11.90
C ASP A 652 -27.47 27.84 -10.51
N ARG A 653 -26.83 27.34 -9.45
CA ARG A 653 -27.19 27.66 -8.06
C ARG A 653 -27.19 29.16 -7.79
N TYR A 654 -26.24 29.90 -8.37
CA TYR A 654 -26.05 31.33 -8.12
C TYR A 654 -26.31 32.18 -9.37
N ALA A 655 -26.21 31.59 -10.56
CA ALA A 655 -26.30 32.30 -11.83
C ALA A 655 -27.10 31.55 -12.91
N PRO A 656 -28.39 31.24 -12.68
CA PRO A 656 -29.18 30.42 -13.60
C PRO A 656 -29.45 31.11 -14.96
N GLN A 657 -29.48 32.46 -15.00
CA GLN A 657 -29.84 33.25 -16.19
C GLN A 657 -29.02 34.56 -16.33
N GLY A 658 -27.96 34.75 -15.55
CA GLY A 658 -27.23 36.04 -15.48
C GLY A 658 -25.76 35.88 -15.12
N LEU A 659 -25.11 37.01 -14.79
CA LEU A 659 -23.72 37.03 -14.32
C LEU A 659 -23.61 36.39 -12.93
N GLY A 660 -22.58 35.59 -12.76
CA GLY A 660 -22.19 34.97 -11.50
C GLY A 660 -21.15 33.89 -11.70
N VAL A 661 -20.66 33.37 -10.58
CA VAL A 661 -19.59 32.37 -10.53
C VAL A 661 -20.03 31.22 -9.61
N PRO A 662 -19.60 29.97 -9.88
CA PRO A 662 -19.88 28.84 -9.00
C PRO A 662 -18.99 28.88 -7.76
N GLN A 663 -19.47 28.32 -6.65
CA GLN A 663 -18.66 28.09 -5.46
C GLN A 663 -17.60 27.01 -5.75
N SER A 664 -16.35 27.24 -5.35
CA SER A 664 -15.23 26.31 -5.62
C SER A 664 -15.34 25.03 -4.82
N TYR A 665 -15.53 25.14 -3.51
CA TYR A 665 -15.61 24.01 -2.57
C TYR A 665 -16.97 23.92 -1.89
N THR A 666 -17.50 22.70 -1.76
CA THR A 666 -18.74 22.43 -1.03
C THR A 666 -18.67 21.12 -0.24
N GLY A 667 -19.46 21.04 0.83
CA GLY A 667 -19.52 19.84 1.68
C GLY A 667 -18.23 19.58 2.47
N GLY A 668 -18.20 18.47 3.21
CA GLY A 668 -17.03 18.07 4.02
C GLY A 668 -16.56 19.18 4.97
N HIS A 669 -15.24 19.42 4.99
CA HIS A 669 -14.60 20.48 5.77
C HIS A 669 -15.20 21.86 5.48
N PHE A 670 -15.56 22.14 4.22
CA PHE A 670 -16.07 23.43 3.76
C PHE A 670 -17.59 23.61 3.93
N ALA A 671 -18.27 22.66 4.60
CA ALA A 671 -19.69 22.73 4.89
C ALA A 671 -20.04 23.88 5.87
N PRO A 672 -21.32 24.31 5.92
CA PRO A 672 -21.80 25.21 6.96
C PRO A 672 -21.45 24.73 8.36
N GLY A 673 -20.87 25.60 9.17
CA GLY A 673 -20.38 25.22 10.49
C GLY A 673 -19.63 26.33 11.22
N PRO A 674 -19.03 26.01 12.38
CA PRO A 674 -18.33 26.99 13.21
C PRO A 674 -17.18 27.71 12.50
N GLU A 675 -16.54 27.07 11.52
CA GLU A 675 -15.38 27.59 10.81
C GLU A 675 -15.76 28.50 9.64
N PHE A 676 -16.80 28.16 8.88
CA PHE A 676 -17.19 28.86 7.65
C PHE A 676 -18.59 29.50 7.70
N GLY A 677 -19.21 29.57 8.89
CA GLY A 677 -20.51 30.18 9.09
C GLY A 677 -21.68 29.38 8.53
N THR A 678 -22.88 29.98 8.54
CA THR A 678 -24.15 29.30 8.19
C THR A 678 -24.30 28.97 6.71
N THR A 679 -23.46 29.57 5.86
CA THR A 679 -23.47 29.36 4.42
C THR A 679 -22.34 28.44 3.95
N GLY A 680 -21.38 28.10 4.81
CA GLY A 680 -20.18 27.35 4.41
C GLY A 680 -19.19 28.23 3.63
N TYR A 681 -18.11 27.64 3.11
CA TYR A 681 -17.01 28.40 2.50
C TYR A 681 -17.38 29.00 1.14
N GLN A 682 -17.49 30.32 1.02
CA GLN A 682 -18.07 30.97 -0.17
C GLN A 682 -17.06 31.44 -1.24
N ALA A 683 -15.83 30.93 -1.33
CA ALA A 683 -14.94 31.41 -2.40
C ALA A 683 -15.22 30.74 -3.76
N SER A 684 -15.12 31.54 -4.84
CA SER A 684 -15.01 31.09 -6.23
C SER A 684 -13.65 31.50 -6.80
N PHE A 685 -12.74 30.53 -6.96
CA PHE A 685 -11.38 30.80 -7.43
C PHE A 685 -11.36 31.05 -8.93
N THR A 686 -10.63 32.09 -9.36
CA THR A 686 -10.49 32.45 -10.78
C THR A 686 -9.91 31.30 -11.62
N TYR A 687 -8.98 30.53 -11.04
CA TYR A 687 -8.43 29.32 -11.64
C TYR A 687 -9.54 28.28 -11.93
N ASP A 688 -10.32 27.88 -10.92
CA ASP A 688 -11.41 26.91 -11.09
C ASP A 688 -12.41 27.37 -12.17
N ASN A 689 -12.78 28.65 -12.17
CA ASN A 689 -13.65 29.24 -13.19
C ASN A 689 -13.12 29.05 -14.61
N ALA A 690 -11.81 29.25 -14.81
CA ALA A 690 -11.17 29.08 -16.10
C ALA A 690 -11.14 27.61 -16.55
N VAL A 691 -10.85 26.67 -15.64
CA VAL A 691 -10.84 25.24 -15.94
C VAL A 691 -12.25 24.74 -16.26
N ILE A 692 -13.28 25.24 -15.56
CA ILE A 692 -14.69 24.95 -15.89
C ILE A 692 -15.03 25.40 -17.31
N ILE A 693 -14.65 26.62 -17.70
CA ILE A 693 -14.85 27.11 -19.08
C ILE A 693 -14.15 26.17 -20.07
N ALA A 694 -12.90 25.79 -19.80
CA ALA A 694 -12.17 24.86 -20.67
C ALA A 694 -12.86 23.50 -20.82
N ALA A 695 -13.41 22.96 -19.72
CA ALA A 695 -14.14 21.68 -19.70
C ALA A 695 -15.48 21.76 -20.47
N LEU A 696 -16.25 22.83 -20.27
CA LEU A 696 -17.55 23.04 -20.92
C LEU A 696 -17.45 23.29 -22.43
N LEU A 697 -16.27 23.66 -22.94
CA LEU A 697 -16.05 23.87 -24.37
C LEU A 697 -15.64 22.58 -25.12
N GLN A 698 -15.44 21.45 -24.42
CA GLN A 698 -15.07 20.16 -25.02
C GLN A 698 -16.26 19.43 -25.66
N GLN A 699 -16.00 18.63 -26.70
CA GLN A 699 -17.03 18.15 -27.63
C GLN A 699 -18.08 17.20 -27.04
N LYS A 700 -17.75 16.28 -26.13
CA LYS A 700 -18.72 15.27 -25.65
C LYS A 700 -19.77 15.84 -24.70
N ASN A 701 -19.43 16.90 -23.96
CA ASN A 701 -20.32 17.53 -22.97
C ASN A 701 -20.38 19.06 -23.16
N ARG A 702 -20.39 19.50 -24.42
CA ARG A 702 -20.22 20.90 -24.77
C ARG A 702 -21.43 21.75 -24.34
N ASP A 703 -21.19 22.76 -23.51
CA ASP A 703 -22.16 23.78 -23.10
C ASP A 703 -21.57 25.18 -23.29
N VAL A 704 -21.55 25.63 -24.55
CA VAL A 704 -21.00 26.94 -24.93
C VAL A 704 -21.76 28.07 -24.23
N ALA A 705 -23.09 27.97 -24.10
CA ALA A 705 -23.89 29.04 -23.51
C ALA A 705 -23.50 29.30 -22.04
N ARG A 706 -23.26 28.24 -21.27
CA ARG A 706 -22.79 28.36 -19.89
C ARG A 706 -21.35 28.85 -19.81
N ALA A 707 -20.47 28.31 -20.65
CA ALA A 707 -19.09 28.77 -20.73
C ALA A 707 -19.03 30.29 -21.04
N THR A 708 -19.86 30.76 -21.97
CA THR A 708 -20.00 32.19 -22.31
C THR A 708 -20.50 32.99 -21.11
N ARG A 709 -21.53 32.54 -20.39
CA ARG A 709 -22.01 33.26 -19.18
C ARG A 709 -20.92 33.39 -18.12
N LEU A 710 -20.17 32.32 -17.86
CA LEU A 710 -19.08 32.36 -16.89
C LEU A 710 -17.94 33.26 -17.37
N GLY A 711 -17.62 33.25 -18.67
CA GLY A 711 -16.69 34.19 -19.28
C GLY A 711 -17.16 35.64 -19.18
N ASP A 712 -18.43 35.90 -19.40
CA ASP A 712 -19.02 37.24 -19.25
C ASP A 712 -18.94 37.72 -17.79
N SER A 713 -19.09 36.83 -16.80
CA SER A 713 -18.84 37.14 -15.38
C SER A 713 -17.39 37.57 -15.13
N LEU A 714 -16.41 36.85 -15.70
CA LEU A 714 -14.99 37.23 -15.56
C LEU A 714 -14.66 38.54 -16.29
N LEU A 715 -15.25 38.79 -17.47
CA LEU A 715 -15.13 40.08 -18.16
C LEU A 715 -15.75 41.21 -17.35
N TYR A 716 -16.90 40.97 -16.72
CA TYR A 716 -17.54 41.93 -15.84
C TYR A 716 -16.64 42.27 -14.67
N ALA A 717 -16.07 41.26 -14.01
CA ALA A 717 -15.16 41.44 -12.89
C ALA A 717 -13.89 42.20 -13.29
N GLN A 718 -13.32 41.91 -14.47
CA GLN A 718 -12.19 42.65 -15.02
C GLN A 718 -12.52 44.12 -15.28
N ALA A 719 -13.71 44.40 -15.83
CA ALA A 719 -14.14 45.74 -16.21
C ALA A 719 -14.55 46.62 -15.01
N HIS A 720 -14.98 45.99 -13.92
CA HIS A 720 -15.50 46.66 -12.71
C HIS A 720 -14.59 46.51 -11.50
N ASP A 721 -13.33 46.10 -11.70
CA ASP A 721 -12.34 46.12 -10.64
C ASP A 721 -12.09 47.57 -10.16
N SER A 722 -11.82 47.74 -8.87
CA SER A 722 -11.50 49.06 -8.31
C SER A 722 -10.23 49.68 -8.90
N VAL A 723 -9.37 48.86 -9.53
CA VAL A 723 -8.20 49.31 -10.29
C VAL A 723 -8.40 48.95 -11.77
N PRO A 724 -8.65 49.92 -12.66
CA PRO A 724 -9.02 49.68 -14.05
C PRO A 724 -7.79 49.43 -14.95
N ASP A 725 -6.96 48.44 -14.61
CA ASP A 725 -5.74 48.08 -15.35
C ASP A 725 -5.82 46.72 -16.05
N GLY A 726 -7.00 46.10 -16.06
CA GLY A 726 -7.25 44.81 -16.73
C GLY A 726 -6.97 43.59 -15.85
N ARG A 727 -6.69 43.78 -14.56
CA ARG A 727 -6.54 42.68 -13.59
C ARG A 727 -7.84 41.92 -13.35
N ILE A 728 -7.67 40.68 -12.89
CA ILE A 728 -8.70 39.83 -12.32
C ILE A 728 -8.16 39.35 -10.96
N ARG A 729 -9.03 39.25 -9.96
CA ARG A 729 -8.66 38.93 -8.58
C ARG A 729 -8.52 37.42 -8.37
N ALA A 730 -7.91 37.01 -7.27
CA ALA A 730 -7.67 35.60 -6.98
C ALA A 730 -8.98 34.80 -6.82
N SER A 731 -9.99 35.42 -6.22
CA SER A 731 -11.33 34.85 -6.08
C SER A 731 -12.42 35.91 -5.94
N TYR A 732 -13.65 35.49 -6.21
CA TYR A 732 -14.88 36.24 -6.04
C TYR A 732 -15.88 35.47 -5.17
N GLU A 733 -16.84 36.16 -4.57
CA GLU A 733 -17.96 35.51 -3.89
C GLU A 733 -19.05 35.14 -4.91
N PRO A 734 -19.69 33.97 -4.81
CA PRO A 734 -20.79 33.57 -5.69
C PRO A 734 -22.11 34.21 -5.27
N ASP A 735 -22.28 34.53 -3.98
CA ASP A 735 -23.53 35.03 -3.40
C ASP A 735 -23.35 36.21 -2.43
N PRO A 736 -23.58 37.46 -2.86
CA PRO A 736 -23.81 37.86 -4.24
C PRO A 736 -22.50 38.05 -5.00
N PHE A 737 -22.45 37.64 -6.27
CA PHE A 737 -21.32 37.96 -7.17
C PHE A 737 -21.18 39.45 -7.45
N ILE A 738 -22.29 40.18 -7.57
CA ILE A 738 -22.31 41.64 -7.74
C ILE A 738 -22.85 42.26 -6.47
N THR A 739 -22.07 43.12 -5.84
CA THR A 739 -22.48 43.80 -4.61
C THR A 739 -23.67 44.73 -4.89
N PRO A 740 -24.85 44.54 -4.27
CA PRO A 740 -26.04 45.33 -4.60
C PRO A 740 -25.87 46.83 -4.34
N ALA A 741 -25.01 47.19 -3.39
CA ALA A 741 -24.79 48.58 -2.99
C ALA A 741 -23.94 49.38 -3.98
N THR A 742 -23.01 48.73 -4.69
CA THR A 742 -22.03 49.44 -5.53
C THR A 742 -22.03 49.02 -6.99
N GLY A 743 -22.62 47.87 -7.31
CA GLY A 743 -22.49 47.26 -8.63
C GLY A 743 -21.08 46.72 -8.91
N ALA A 744 -20.15 46.76 -7.95
CA ALA A 744 -18.83 46.15 -8.12
C ALA A 744 -18.92 44.63 -7.90
N PRO A 745 -18.04 43.84 -8.54
CA PRO A 745 -17.87 42.43 -8.23
C PRO A 745 -17.50 42.27 -6.75
N TYR A 746 -18.08 41.28 -6.08
CA TYR A 746 -17.71 40.94 -4.72
C TYR A 746 -16.42 40.11 -4.75
N VAL A 747 -15.31 40.77 -4.45
CA VAL A 747 -13.99 40.15 -4.36
C VAL A 747 -13.87 39.35 -3.05
N GLY A 748 -13.63 38.05 -3.16
CA GLY A 748 -13.35 37.17 -2.02
C GLY A 748 -11.87 37.14 -1.64
N GLY A 749 -10.99 37.36 -2.62
CA GLY A 749 -9.53 37.40 -2.42
C GLY A 749 -8.87 38.42 -3.34
N PHE A 750 -8.36 39.51 -2.77
CA PHE A 750 -7.84 40.66 -3.53
C PHE A 750 -6.47 40.45 -4.19
N SER A 751 -5.75 39.38 -3.85
CA SER A 751 -4.49 39.01 -4.50
C SER A 751 -4.65 38.89 -6.02
N VAL A 752 -3.57 39.15 -6.77
CA VAL A 752 -3.52 39.04 -8.23
C VAL A 752 -2.31 38.18 -8.59
N TYR A 753 -2.53 36.86 -8.63
CA TYR A 753 -1.49 35.89 -8.98
C TYR A 753 -1.35 35.76 -10.49
N THR A 754 -0.10 35.69 -10.96
CA THR A 754 0.21 35.60 -12.39
C THR A 754 -0.41 34.37 -13.05
N GLY A 755 -0.42 33.21 -12.37
CA GLY A 755 -1.08 31.99 -12.86
C GLY A 755 -2.58 32.18 -13.06
N ASN A 756 -3.31 32.67 -12.04
CA ASN A 756 -4.76 32.95 -12.14
C ASN A 756 -5.10 33.90 -13.29
N MET A 757 -4.27 34.93 -13.50
CA MET A 757 -4.41 35.82 -14.65
C MET A 757 -4.27 35.05 -15.96
N ALA A 758 -3.21 34.26 -16.12
CA ALA A 758 -2.98 33.49 -17.33
C ALA A 758 -4.11 32.47 -17.60
N TRP A 759 -4.63 31.79 -16.59
CA TRP A 759 -5.78 30.89 -16.70
C TRP A 759 -7.05 31.61 -17.17
N ALA A 760 -7.38 32.78 -16.60
CA ALA A 760 -8.51 33.58 -17.09
C ALA A 760 -8.29 34.03 -18.54
N GLY A 761 -7.06 34.39 -18.90
CA GLY A 761 -6.65 34.67 -20.27
C GLY A 761 -6.88 33.50 -21.23
N MET A 762 -6.47 32.28 -20.85
CA MET A 762 -6.71 31.06 -21.63
C MET A 762 -8.21 30.78 -21.79
N ALA A 763 -9.01 30.99 -20.75
CA ALA A 763 -10.46 30.85 -20.82
C ALA A 763 -11.08 31.81 -21.85
N PHE A 764 -10.66 33.07 -21.86
CA PHE A 764 -11.07 34.04 -22.86
C PHE A 764 -10.59 33.69 -24.27
N ALA A 765 -9.35 33.24 -24.43
CA ALA A 765 -8.83 32.80 -25.72
C ALA A 765 -9.65 31.62 -26.29
N ARG A 766 -10.04 30.66 -25.44
CA ARG A 766 -10.92 29.54 -25.81
C ARG A 766 -12.34 29.98 -26.15
N LEU A 767 -12.91 30.90 -25.40
CA LEU A 767 -14.22 31.44 -25.71
C LEU A 767 -14.19 32.17 -27.05
N TYR A 768 -13.16 32.98 -27.31
CA TYR A 768 -12.98 33.61 -28.61
C TYR A 768 -12.80 32.59 -29.74
N SER A 769 -12.01 31.53 -29.55
CA SER A 769 -11.80 30.51 -30.58
C SER A 769 -13.09 29.77 -30.95
N VAL A 770 -14.01 29.64 -29.99
CA VAL A 770 -15.30 28.95 -30.16
C VAL A 770 -16.42 29.88 -30.64
N THR A 771 -16.56 31.07 -30.05
CA THR A 771 -17.70 31.97 -30.30
C THR A 771 -17.39 33.06 -31.32
N HIS A 772 -16.10 33.33 -31.56
CA HIS A 772 -15.61 34.47 -32.35
C HIS A 772 -16.06 35.83 -31.82
N GLU A 773 -16.51 35.92 -30.56
CA GLU A 773 -16.93 37.18 -29.95
C GLU A 773 -15.71 37.97 -29.49
N GLN A 774 -15.43 39.09 -30.19
CA GLN A 774 -14.21 39.90 -30.01
C GLN A 774 -13.96 40.34 -28.56
N ARG A 775 -15.01 40.55 -27.75
CA ARG A 775 -14.89 40.95 -26.34
C ARG A 775 -14.02 40.00 -25.52
N PHE A 776 -14.00 38.71 -25.86
CA PHE A 776 -13.16 37.73 -25.18
C PHE A 776 -11.69 37.90 -25.58
N LEU A 777 -11.39 38.09 -26.88
CA LEU A 777 -10.01 38.39 -27.30
C LEU A 777 -9.50 39.70 -26.69
N ASP A 778 -10.35 40.74 -26.60
CA ASP A 778 -9.99 42.00 -25.97
C ASP A 778 -9.71 41.83 -24.46
N GLY A 779 -10.53 41.03 -23.77
CA GLY A 779 -10.33 40.66 -22.37
C GLY A 779 -9.02 39.89 -22.16
N ALA A 780 -8.72 38.94 -23.03
CA ALA A 780 -7.46 38.20 -23.04
C ALA A 780 -6.26 39.14 -23.23
N GLN A 781 -6.31 40.05 -24.20
CA GLN A 781 -5.24 41.03 -24.42
C GLN A 781 -5.03 41.95 -23.21
N LYS A 782 -6.10 42.37 -22.52
CA LYS A 782 -5.98 43.14 -21.26
C LYS A 782 -5.26 42.35 -20.17
N VAL A 783 -5.64 41.09 -19.95
CA VAL A 783 -4.95 40.17 -19.02
C VAL A 783 -3.46 40.05 -19.40
N ALA A 784 -3.17 39.80 -20.67
CA ALA A 784 -1.81 39.57 -21.14
C ALA A 784 -0.92 40.81 -21.01
N ASN A 785 -1.47 41.99 -21.32
CA ASN A 785 -0.78 43.26 -21.12
C ASN A 785 -0.55 43.55 -19.64
N TRP A 786 -1.51 43.19 -18.77
CA TRP A 786 -1.33 43.31 -17.32
C TRP A 786 -0.16 42.43 -16.84
N ILE A 787 -0.14 41.15 -17.21
CA ILE A 787 0.95 40.21 -16.87
C ILE A 787 2.29 40.78 -17.34
N GLN A 788 2.38 41.15 -18.62
CA GLN A 788 3.61 41.67 -19.19
C GLN A 788 4.10 42.94 -18.48
N THR A 789 3.20 43.85 -18.14
CA THR A 789 3.56 45.14 -17.53
C THR A 789 4.03 44.95 -16.09
N ASN A 790 3.41 44.03 -15.35
CA ASN A 790 3.56 43.96 -13.90
C ASN A 790 4.52 42.87 -13.43
N THR A 791 4.68 41.79 -14.21
CA THR A 791 5.32 40.57 -13.70
C THR A 791 6.48 40.10 -14.57
N ALA A 792 6.64 40.62 -15.80
CA ALA A 792 7.81 40.33 -16.61
C ALA A 792 9.10 40.71 -15.87
N ASP A 793 10.09 39.83 -15.92
CA ASP A 793 11.33 39.97 -15.16
C ASP A 793 12.51 39.44 -15.96
N THR A 794 13.63 40.14 -15.87
CA THR A 794 14.87 39.85 -16.60
C THR A 794 15.95 39.26 -15.70
N ARG A 795 15.71 39.20 -14.37
CA ARG A 795 16.64 38.58 -13.42
C ARG A 795 16.74 37.07 -13.67
N GLY A 796 17.96 36.54 -13.59
CA GLY A 796 18.23 35.12 -13.74
C GLY A 796 17.85 34.62 -15.14
N LEU A 797 16.98 33.62 -15.20
CA LEU A 797 16.53 32.99 -16.45
C LEU A 797 15.41 33.76 -17.18
N GLY A 798 15.10 34.99 -16.76
CA GLY A 798 13.96 35.74 -17.28
C GLY A 798 12.64 35.23 -16.71
N GLY A 799 11.59 35.20 -17.54
CA GLY A 799 10.24 34.76 -17.15
C GLY A 799 9.40 35.82 -16.42
N TYR A 800 8.45 35.35 -15.61
CA TYR A 800 7.42 36.15 -14.95
C TYR A 800 7.35 35.87 -13.44
N THR A 801 7.22 36.90 -12.62
CA THR A 801 7.14 36.79 -11.15
C THR A 801 5.75 36.43 -10.65
N GLY A 802 5.60 36.19 -9.34
CA GLY A 802 4.38 35.70 -8.70
C GLY A 802 3.16 36.62 -8.73
N GLY A 803 3.29 37.87 -9.17
CA GLY A 803 2.21 38.86 -9.16
C GLY A 803 2.16 39.67 -7.86
N TYR A 804 0.97 39.92 -7.32
CA TYR A 804 0.78 40.69 -6.08
C TYR A 804 -0.06 39.92 -5.06
N VAL A 805 0.35 39.96 -3.80
CA VAL A 805 -0.45 39.46 -2.66
C VAL A 805 -1.08 40.63 -1.92
N ASP A 806 -2.33 40.47 -1.49
CA ASP A 806 -2.95 41.37 -0.53
C ASP A 806 -2.56 40.96 0.90
N THR A 807 -2.07 41.91 1.70
CA THR A 807 -1.71 41.68 3.12
C THR A 807 -2.78 42.15 4.09
N THR A 808 -3.82 42.87 3.63
CA THR A 808 -4.85 43.46 4.49
C THR A 808 -6.23 42.81 4.35
N GLY A 809 -6.43 41.94 3.35
CA GLY A 809 -7.72 41.32 3.05
C GLY A 809 -8.74 42.29 2.42
N THR A 810 -8.31 43.49 2.06
CA THR A 810 -9.15 44.57 1.51
C THR A 810 -8.61 45.13 0.21
N GLY A 811 -7.48 44.60 -0.27
CA GLY A 811 -6.74 45.12 -1.43
C GLY A 811 -6.10 46.49 -1.18
N ALA A 812 -6.02 46.95 0.07
CA ALA A 812 -5.45 48.25 0.41
C ALA A 812 -3.91 48.25 0.38
N ASP A 813 -3.29 47.11 0.68
CA ASP A 813 -1.84 46.93 0.60
C ASP A 813 -1.50 45.72 -0.28
N MET A 814 -1.05 46.01 -1.50
CA MET A 814 -0.69 45.02 -2.50
C MET A 814 0.83 44.91 -2.58
N VAL A 815 1.37 43.77 -2.16
CA VAL A 815 2.82 43.51 -2.13
C VAL A 815 3.22 42.66 -3.32
N ARG A 816 4.19 43.13 -4.11
CA ARG A 816 4.75 42.37 -5.22
C ARG A 816 5.45 41.10 -4.71
N LYS A 817 5.24 39.99 -5.39
CA LYS A 817 6.01 38.76 -5.19
C LYS A 817 7.13 38.71 -6.22
N ASP A 818 8.36 38.86 -5.73
CA ASP A 818 9.56 38.90 -6.57
C ASP A 818 10.11 37.52 -6.93
N TRP A 819 9.61 36.45 -6.29
CA TRP A 819 9.86 35.07 -6.70
C TRP A 819 9.13 34.72 -8.01
N LYS A 820 9.59 33.68 -8.71
CA LYS A 820 8.97 33.13 -9.92
C LYS A 820 8.53 31.70 -9.67
N ALA A 821 7.28 31.34 -9.98
CA ALA A 821 6.81 29.96 -9.94
C ALA A 821 6.91 29.31 -11.32
N THR A 822 7.32 28.05 -11.36
CA THR A 822 7.34 27.26 -12.59
C THR A 822 5.93 27.09 -13.15
N GLU A 823 4.96 26.81 -12.29
CA GLU A 823 3.53 26.71 -12.62
C GLU A 823 3.04 27.97 -13.35
N HIS A 824 3.21 29.15 -12.74
CA HIS A 824 2.79 30.41 -13.35
C HIS A 824 3.45 30.67 -14.72
N ASN A 825 4.70 30.25 -14.91
CA ASN A 825 5.39 30.43 -16.19
C ASN A 825 4.94 29.39 -17.24
N ILE A 826 4.48 28.21 -16.84
CA ILE A 826 3.78 27.27 -17.73
C ILE A 826 2.48 27.91 -18.22
N ASP A 827 1.68 28.46 -17.30
CA ASP A 827 0.39 29.09 -17.61
C ASP A 827 0.56 30.27 -18.57
N VAL A 828 1.49 31.18 -18.26
CA VAL A 828 1.79 32.36 -19.10
C VAL A 828 2.29 31.93 -20.48
N GLY A 829 3.19 30.94 -20.52
CA GLY A 829 3.71 30.39 -21.77
C GLY A 829 2.60 29.87 -22.67
N ALA A 830 1.70 29.05 -22.12
CA ALA A 830 0.56 28.49 -22.85
C ALA A 830 -0.41 29.59 -23.30
N PHE A 831 -0.78 30.50 -22.39
CA PHE A 831 -1.68 31.60 -22.71
C PHE A 831 -1.14 32.50 -23.84
N PHE A 832 0.12 32.88 -23.76
CA PHE A 832 0.73 33.73 -24.78
C PHE A 832 0.92 32.98 -26.11
N ALA A 833 1.11 31.66 -26.08
CA ALA A 833 1.07 30.85 -27.30
C ALA A 833 -0.33 30.88 -27.95
N MET A 834 -1.40 30.70 -27.17
CA MET A 834 -2.77 30.82 -27.67
C MET A 834 -3.03 32.20 -28.27
N LEU A 835 -2.60 33.28 -27.60
CA LEU A 835 -2.73 34.64 -28.14
C LEU A 835 -1.94 34.84 -29.43
N ALA A 836 -0.72 34.31 -29.50
CA ALA A 836 0.08 34.38 -30.71
C ALA A 836 -0.62 33.68 -31.89
N ASP A 837 -1.25 32.52 -31.64
CA ASP A 837 -1.98 31.76 -32.66
C ASP A 837 -3.26 32.50 -33.08
N LEU A 838 -4.00 33.10 -32.14
CA LEU A 838 -5.24 33.83 -32.42
C LEU A 838 -5.03 35.19 -33.11
N THR A 839 -3.93 35.87 -32.81
CA THR A 839 -3.67 37.24 -33.29
C THR A 839 -2.66 37.33 -34.42
N GLY A 840 -1.78 36.32 -34.56
CA GLY A 840 -0.62 36.37 -35.45
C GLY A 840 0.50 37.31 -34.99
N ASP A 841 0.41 37.92 -33.80
CA ASP A 841 1.42 38.84 -33.28
C ASP A 841 2.61 38.08 -32.68
N GLN A 842 3.76 38.22 -33.35
CA GLN A 842 5.02 37.58 -32.99
C GLN A 842 5.50 37.99 -31.58
N THR A 843 5.11 39.17 -31.08
CA THR A 843 5.44 39.63 -29.74
C THR A 843 4.92 38.67 -28.67
N TRP A 844 3.72 38.12 -28.85
CA TRP A 844 3.16 37.13 -27.91
C TRP A 844 3.90 35.81 -28.01
N ARG A 845 4.35 35.42 -29.20
CA ARG A 845 5.18 34.21 -29.39
C ARG A 845 6.52 34.34 -28.68
N ASP A 846 7.18 35.49 -28.79
CA ASP A 846 8.46 35.74 -28.13
C ASP A 846 8.32 35.76 -26.60
N ARG A 847 7.23 36.32 -26.09
CA ARG A 847 6.91 36.31 -24.65
C ARG A 847 6.56 34.91 -24.13
N SER A 848 5.84 34.12 -24.91
CA SER A 848 5.59 32.70 -24.64
C SER A 848 6.92 31.93 -24.53
N ASN A 849 7.81 32.13 -25.50
CA ASN A 849 9.15 31.53 -25.51
C ASN A 849 9.97 31.93 -24.28
N ASN A 850 9.89 33.19 -23.83
CA ASN A 850 10.55 33.64 -22.60
C ASN A 850 10.04 32.89 -21.35
N ALA A 851 8.73 32.69 -21.24
CA ALA A 851 8.15 31.92 -20.13
C ALA A 851 8.60 30.44 -20.17
N PHE A 852 8.52 29.78 -21.33
CA PHE A 852 8.95 28.39 -21.47
C PHE A 852 10.47 28.19 -21.35
N ALA A 853 11.29 29.19 -21.68
CA ALA A 853 12.72 29.16 -21.40
C ALA A 853 13.01 29.12 -19.90
N PHE A 854 12.27 29.88 -19.10
CA PHE A 854 12.33 29.80 -17.64
C PHE A 854 11.93 28.39 -17.15
N VAL A 855 10.81 27.84 -17.64
CA VAL A 855 10.33 26.48 -17.29
C VAL A 855 11.39 25.42 -17.59
N ARG A 856 12.01 25.47 -18.77
CA ARG A 856 13.10 24.56 -19.15
C ARG A 856 14.30 24.68 -18.20
N GLY A 857 14.63 25.89 -17.76
CA GLY A 857 15.69 26.11 -16.77
C GLY A 857 15.37 25.63 -15.35
N MET A 858 14.13 25.24 -15.06
CA MET A 858 13.72 24.64 -13.79
C MET A 858 13.81 23.12 -13.79
N GLN A 859 14.09 22.49 -14.94
CA GLN A 859 14.23 21.04 -15.03
C GLN A 859 15.55 20.57 -14.41
N ALA A 860 15.48 19.52 -13.58
CA ALA A 860 16.63 18.83 -13.01
C ALA A 860 17.07 17.65 -13.89
N ASP A 861 18.27 17.12 -13.64
CA ASP A 861 18.87 16.03 -14.44
C ASP A 861 18.04 14.73 -14.44
N ASP A 862 17.30 14.49 -13.35
CA ASP A 862 16.38 13.35 -13.21
C ASP A 862 15.05 13.55 -13.97
N GLY A 863 14.84 14.72 -14.57
CA GLY A 863 13.72 15.04 -15.46
C GLY A 863 12.59 15.81 -14.80
N ARG A 864 12.54 15.88 -13.46
CA ARG A 864 11.51 16.66 -12.74
C ARG A 864 11.76 18.15 -12.82
N LEU A 865 10.74 18.95 -12.54
CA LEU A 865 10.84 20.40 -12.43
C LEU A 865 10.83 20.85 -10.97
N TRP A 866 11.65 21.86 -10.66
CA TRP A 866 11.60 22.59 -9.40
C TRP A 866 10.39 23.52 -9.36
N THR A 867 9.87 23.83 -8.15
CA THR A 867 8.68 24.68 -7.97
C THR A 867 8.89 26.12 -8.46
N GLY A 868 10.13 26.61 -8.51
CA GLY A 868 10.44 27.93 -9.05
C GLY A 868 11.72 28.52 -8.46
N THR A 869 11.70 29.82 -8.14
CA THR A 869 12.80 30.53 -7.48
C THR A 869 12.45 31.04 -6.08
N GLY A 870 13.46 31.36 -5.27
CA GLY A 870 13.32 32.15 -4.06
C GLY A 870 12.98 33.63 -4.34
N THR A 871 12.90 34.43 -3.28
CA THR A 871 12.51 35.85 -3.33
C THR A 871 13.51 36.74 -4.07
N ASP A 872 14.75 36.29 -4.27
CA ASP A 872 15.73 36.97 -5.13
C ASP A 872 15.35 36.91 -6.62
N GLY A 873 14.40 36.05 -6.99
CA GLY A 873 13.94 35.83 -8.36
C GLY A 873 14.94 35.05 -9.21
N VAL A 874 15.97 34.46 -8.62
CA VAL A 874 17.10 33.83 -9.34
C VAL A 874 17.41 32.44 -8.80
N THR A 875 17.55 32.29 -7.49
CA THR A 875 17.95 31.01 -6.87
C THR A 875 16.81 30.02 -6.96
N GLN A 876 17.06 28.82 -7.51
CA GLN A 876 16.04 27.77 -7.56
C GLN A 876 15.54 27.39 -6.16
N ASN A 877 14.22 27.37 -5.98
CA ASN A 877 13.57 26.84 -4.79
C ASN A 877 13.47 25.32 -4.92
N ARG A 878 14.04 24.61 -3.94
CA ARG A 878 14.10 23.14 -3.91
C ARG A 878 13.33 22.53 -2.73
N ASP A 879 12.59 23.35 -1.99
CA ASP A 879 11.94 22.96 -0.74
C ASP A 879 10.65 22.16 -1.00
N SER A 880 9.99 22.41 -2.13
CA SER A 880 8.78 21.70 -2.58
C SER A 880 8.94 21.28 -4.03
N VAL A 881 8.32 20.13 -4.38
CA VAL A 881 8.24 19.60 -5.74
C VAL A 881 6.79 19.16 -5.99
N PRO A 882 5.93 20.09 -6.44
CA PRO A 882 4.52 19.81 -6.67
C PRO A 882 4.30 19.02 -7.97
N GLU A 883 3.12 18.43 -8.10
CA GLU A 883 2.68 17.55 -9.18
C GLU A 883 2.40 18.31 -10.47
N ASP A 884 1.69 19.43 -10.37
CA ASP A 884 1.23 20.27 -11.48
C ASP A 884 2.38 20.65 -12.43
N VAL A 885 3.49 21.18 -11.91
CA VAL A 885 4.63 21.59 -12.74
C VAL A 885 5.25 20.42 -13.51
N GLN A 886 5.06 19.19 -13.04
CA GLN A 886 5.56 18.00 -13.70
C GLN A 886 4.72 17.64 -14.92
N THR A 887 3.40 17.57 -14.78
CA THR A 887 2.50 17.13 -15.85
C THR A 887 2.11 18.28 -16.78
N TRP A 888 1.93 19.50 -16.26
CA TRP A 888 1.57 20.68 -17.05
C TRP A 888 2.68 21.15 -17.97
N SER A 889 3.96 20.99 -17.59
CA SER A 889 5.09 21.34 -18.46
C SER A 889 5.06 20.54 -19.77
N TYR A 890 4.73 19.24 -19.69
CA TYR A 890 4.50 18.41 -20.87
C TYR A 890 3.20 18.79 -21.59
N LEU A 891 2.08 18.96 -20.89
CA LEU A 891 0.79 19.30 -21.54
C LEU A 891 0.84 20.63 -22.31
N ALA A 892 1.47 21.66 -21.75
CA ALA A 892 1.56 22.98 -22.36
C ALA A 892 2.47 23.01 -23.60
N THR A 893 3.55 22.24 -23.59
CA THR A 893 4.58 22.31 -24.64
C THR A 893 4.47 21.18 -25.66
N LEU A 894 4.06 19.98 -25.21
CA LEU A 894 4.22 18.69 -25.88
C LEU A 894 5.69 18.40 -26.25
N ASP A 895 6.64 19.04 -25.56
CA ASP A 895 8.08 18.85 -25.77
C ASP A 895 8.52 17.52 -25.12
N PRO A 896 9.08 16.56 -25.88
CA PRO A 896 9.59 15.30 -25.33
C PRO A 896 10.61 15.48 -24.20
N ALA A 897 11.27 16.63 -24.10
CA ALA A 897 12.15 16.95 -22.97
C ALA A 897 11.45 16.86 -21.61
N PHE A 898 10.14 17.16 -21.55
CA PHE A 898 9.33 17.04 -20.33
C PHE A 898 8.62 15.69 -20.22
N SER A 899 8.84 14.73 -21.13
CA SER A 899 8.21 13.40 -21.00
C SER A 899 8.61 12.69 -19.70
N ARG A 900 9.86 12.88 -19.24
CA ARG A 900 10.38 12.30 -17.99
C ARG A 900 9.77 12.91 -16.73
N SER A 901 9.26 14.13 -16.75
CA SER A 901 8.59 14.71 -15.58
C SER A 901 7.25 14.03 -15.30
N VAL A 902 6.55 13.57 -16.35
CA VAL A 902 5.31 12.79 -16.23
C VAL A 902 5.57 11.46 -15.51
N ASP A 903 6.61 10.71 -15.91
CA ASP A 903 6.99 9.47 -15.21
C ASP A 903 7.47 9.76 -13.79
N TRP A 904 8.24 10.84 -13.62
CA TRP A 904 8.69 11.24 -12.30
C TRP A 904 7.51 11.51 -11.36
N ALA A 905 6.49 12.25 -11.78
CA ALA A 905 5.30 12.49 -10.96
C ALA A 905 4.58 11.18 -10.62
N ALA A 906 4.37 10.32 -11.61
CA ALA A 906 3.70 9.04 -11.44
C ALA A 906 4.42 8.12 -10.44
N GLU A 907 5.74 8.12 -10.42
CA GLU A 907 6.54 7.29 -9.53
C GLU A 907 6.70 7.91 -8.14
N ASN A 908 6.96 9.22 -8.09
CA ASN A 908 7.47 9.88 -6.90
C ASN A 908 6.39 10.60 -6.10
N LEU A 909 5.23 10.82 -6.70
CA LEU A 909 4.04 11.36 -6.07
C LEU A 909 2.91 10.33 -6.00
N ALA A 910 3.18 9.06 -6.35
CA ALA A 910 2.23 7.97 -6.26
C ALA A 910 1.55 7.93 -4.89
N ALA A 911 0.23 7.95 -4.89
CA ALA A 911 -0.59 7.93 -3.69
C ALA A 911 -1.64 6.83 -3.78
N SER A 912 -1.97 6.24 -2.62
CA SER A 912 -3.04 5.27 -2.49
C SER A 912 -3.74 5.46 -1.15
N ASP A 913 -5.06 5.59 -1.19
CA ASP A 913 -5.91 5.81 -0.01
C ASP A 913 -7.25 5.09 -0.22
N GLY A 914 -7.47 4.03 0.57
CA GLY A 914 -8.60 3.13 0.36
C GLY A 914 -8.60 2.49 -1.04
N PRO A 915 -9.71 2.57 -1.81
CA PRO A 915 -9.77 2.04 -3.17
C PRO A 915 -9.11 2.95 -4.21
N TYR A 916 -8.72 4.17 -3.83
CA TYR A 916 -8.25 5.19 -4.76
C TYR A 916 -6.75 5.07 -4.99
N ARG A 917 -6.34 5.21 -6.26
CA ARG A 917 -4.95 5.20 -6.72
C ARG A 917 -4.72 6.38 -7.65
N GLY A 918 -3.65 7.14 -7.40
CA GLY A 918 -3.33 8.30 -8.22
C GLY A 918 -2.03 8.95 -7.77
N VAL A 919 -2.01 10.27 -7.79
CA VAL A 919 -0.89 11.06 -7.28
C VAL A 919 -1.36 12.00 -6.19
N SER A 920 -0.43 12.39 -5.31
CA SER A 920 -0.63 13.49 -4.37
C SER A 920 -0.08 14.80 -4.94
N PHE A 921 -0.42 15.92 -4.29
CA PHE A 921 0.06 17.26 -4.65
C PHE A 921 1.58 17.35 -4.63
N ALA A 922 2.23 16.86 -3.57
CA ALA A 922 3.68 16.88 -3.45
C ALA A 922 4.18 15.74 -2.56
N ARG A 923 5.51 15.52 -2.56
CA ARG A 923 6.16 14.53 -1.69
C ARG A 923 5.96 14.76 -0.20
N ALA A 924 5.55 15.97 0.20
CA ALA A 924 5.32 16.32 1.59
C ALA A 924 4.23 15.44 2.25
N ASP A 925 3.25 14.97 1.48
CA ASP A 925 2.24 14.02 1.93
C ASP A 925 1.75 13.20 0.75
N THR A 926 2.24 11.97 0.57
CA THR A 926 1.73 11.02 -0.42
C THR A 926 0.72 10.03 0.18
N SER A 927 0.20 10.32 1.38
CA SER A 927 -0.72 9.43 2.09
C SER A 927 -2.16 9.51 1.57
N LYS A 928 -2.47 10.48 0.69
CA LYS A 928 -3.82 10.73 0.15
C LYS A 928 -3.72 11.02 -1.34
N VAL A 929 -4.73 10.60 -2.07
CA VAL A 929 -4.84 10.89 -3.49
C VAL A 929 -5.39 12.30 -3.66
N TRP A 930 -4.66 13.15 -4.38
CA TRP A 930 -5.16 14.42 -4.88
C TRP A 930 -5.83 14.16 -6.22
N PHE A 931 -7.16 14.27 -6.28
CA PHE A 931 -7.89 13.83 -7.47
C PHE A 931 -7.71 14.76 -8.66
N GLU A 932 -7.47 16.05 -8.42
CA GLU A 932 -7.15 17.01 -9.48
C GLU A 932 -5.80 16.68 -10.14
N GLY A 933 -4.72 16.53 -9.35
CA GLY A 933 -3.42 16.09 -9.87
C GLY A 933 -3.47 14.72 -10.55
N THR A 934 -4.32 13.82 -10.06
CA THR A 934 -4.56 12.52 -10.71
C THR A 934 -5.19 12.68 -12.09
N ALA A 935 -6.10 13.65 -12.27
CA ALA A 935 -6.65 13.99 -13.56
C ALA A 935 -5.62 14.70 -14.47
N HIS A 936 -4.69 15.50 -13.93
CA HIS A 936 -3.57 16.05 -14.70
C HIS A 936 -2.71 14.93 -15.30
N LEU A 937 -2.31 13.96 -14.47
CA LEU A 937 -1.49 12.83 -14.89
C LEU A 937 -2.22 11.95 -15.91
N LEU A 938 -3.53 11.75 -15.75
CA LEU A 938 -4.36 11.06 -16.74
C LEU A 938 -4.36 11.80 -18.09
N ALA A 939 -4.57 13.11 -18.09
CA ALA A 939 -4.50 13.93 -19.30
C ALA A 939 -3.11 13.88 -19.95
N ALA A 940 -2.03 13.87 -19.14
CA ALA A 940 -0.67 13.76 -19.63
C ALA A 940 -0.39 12.39 -20.29
N TYR A 941 -0.89 11.29 -19.72
CA TYR A 941 -0.80 9.97 -20.35
C TYR A 941 -1.55 9.89 -21.68
N HIS A 942 -2.74 10.49 -21.76
CA HIS A 942 -3.49 10.58 -23.03
C HIS A 942 -2.74 11.40 -24.08
N ALA A 943 -2.16 12.54 -23.69
CA ALA A 943 -1.41 13.40 -24.59
C ALA A 943 -0.06 12.78 -25.02
N ARG A 944 0.56 11.95 -24.15
CA ARG A 944 1.86 11.33 -24.40
C ARG A 944 1.78 10.06 -25.22
N GLY A 945 0.82 9.17 -24.90
CA GLY A 945 0.60 7.93 -25.64
C GLY A 945 1.81 7.00 -25.72
N ALA A 946 2.70 7.02 -24.71
CA ALA A 946 3.86 6.12 -24.69
C ALA A 946 3.44 4.67 -24.38
N ALA A 947 4.34 3.71 -24.66
CA ALA A 947 4.11 2.31 -24.35
C ALA A 947 3.79 2.12 -22.85
N GLY A 948 2.64 1.50 -22.54
CA GLY A 948 2.15 1.30 -21.18
C GLY A 948 1.31 2.44 -20.59
N ASP A 949 1.31 3.63 -21.20
CA ASP A 949 0.47 4.76 -20.75
C ASP A 949 -1.02 4.40 -20.80
N ALA A 950 -1.42 3.59 -21.78
CA ALA A 950 -2.79 3.09 -21.91
C ALA A 950 -3.27 2.35 -20.65
N ALA A 951 -2.46 1.39 -20.16
CA ALA A 951 -2.79 0.61 -18.97
C ALA A 951 -2.77 1.48 -17.70
N LYS A 952 -1.82 2.41 -17.61
CA LYS A 952 -1.72 3.35 -16.47
C LYS A 952 -2.91 4.32 -16.45
N ALA A 953 -3.30 4.86 -17.61
CA ALA A 953 -4.47 5.72 -17.77
C ALA A 953 -5.75 5.01 -17.33
N ALA A 954 -5.93 3.73 -17.68
CA ALA A 954 -7.09 2.94 -17.25
C ALA A 954 -7.21 2.84 -15.72
N VAL A 955 -6.09 2.72 -14.99
CA VAL A 955 -6.08 2.71 -13.52
C VAL A 955 -6.52 4.05 -12.95
N LEU A 956 -5.97 5.15 -13.46
CA LEU A 956 -6.31 6.49 -12.97
C LEU A 956 -7.76 6.85 -13.30
N GLN A 957 -8.19 6.54 -14.52
CA GLN A 957 -9.57 6.70 -14.98
C GLN A 957 -10.55 5.93 -14.07
N LYS A 958 -10.24 4.68 -13.74
CA LYS A 958 -11.05 3.89 -12.81
C LYS A 958 -11.07 4.53 -11.42
N SER A 959 -9.93 4.95 -10.89
CA SER A 959 -9.87 5.57 -9.56
C SER A 959 -10.70 6.85 -9.48
N LEU A 960 -10.69 7.68 -10.52
CA LEU A 960 -11.48 8.91 -10.60
C LEU A 960 -12.99 8.60 -10.70
N THR A 961 -13.38 7.59 -11.48
CA THR A 961 -14.77 7.11 -11.54
C THR A 961 -15.24 6.55 -10.19
N ASP A 962 -14.40 5.75 -9.51
CA ASP A 962 -14.70 5.23 -8.19
C ASP A 962 -14.84 6.37 -7.17
N ALA A 963 -13.99 7.41 -7.27
CA ALA A 963 -14.04 8.57 -6.39
C ALA A 963 -15.31 9.40 -6.60
N GLN A 964 -15.73 9.61 -7.85
CA GLN A 964 -17.01 10.24 -8.16
C GLN A 964 -18.18 9.49 -7.50
N ALA A 965 -18.16 8.16 -7.57
CA ALA A 965 -19.25 7.31 -7.11
C ALA A 965 -19.28 7.11 -5.59
N GLY A 966 -18.12 7.09 -4.92
CA GLY A 966 -18.01 6.57 -3.56
C GLY A 966 -17.09 7.33 -2.61
N ALA A 967 -16.49 8.46 -3.02
CA ALA A 967 -15.62 9.21 -2.11
C ALA A 967 -16.42 9.80 -0.93
N PRO A 968 -15.84 9.84 0.29
CA PRO A 968 -16.43 10.53 1.42
C PRO A 968 -16.79 11.97 1.06
N ASN A 969 -17.96 12.44 1.49
CA ASN A 969 -18.50 13.76 1.19
C ASN A 969 -18.75 14.04 -0.31
N GLY A 970 -18.68 13.04 -1.18
CA GLY A 970 -19.13 13.11 -2.56
C GLY A 970 -20.66 13.07 -2.67
N ASP A 971 -21.17 13.47 -3.84
CA ASP A 971 -22.60 13.46 -4.17
C ASP A 971 -22.95 12.47 -5.30
N GLY A 972 -22.00 11.66 -5.75
CA GLY A 972 -22.17 10.77 -6.90
C GLY A 972 -22.06 11.48 -8.25
N LEU A 973 -21.85 12.80 -8.28
CA LEU A 973 -21.82 13.62 -9.50
C LEU A 973 -20.47 14.32 -9.69
N GLY A 974 -20.00 15.04 -8.68
CA GLY A 974 -18.71 15.74 -8.69
C GLY A 974 -17.58 14.90 -8.11
N ILE A 975 -16.36 15.41 -8.26
CA ILE A 975 -15.14 14.87 -7.67
C ILE A 975 -14.79 15.71 -6.44
N VAL A 976 -14.44 15.05 -5.34
CA VAL A 976 -13.87 15.71 -4.15
C VAL A 976 -12.40 16.05 -4.40
N ALA A 977 -11.82 17.05 -3.72
CA ALA A 977 -10.44 17.44 -3.98
C ALA A 977 -9.41 16.38 -3.55
N ALA A 978 -9.61 15.74 -2.39
CA ALA A 978 -8.72 14.69 -1.90
C ALA A 978 -9.50 13.44 -1.44
N SER A 979 -8.84 12.29 -1.42
CA SER A 979 -9.42 11.02 -0.98
C SER A 979 -9.86 11.00 0.50
N SER A 980 -9.19 11.80 1.34
CA SER A 980 -9.55 12.04 2.73
C SER A 980 -9.11 13.43 3.19
N ASP A 981 -9.63 13.90 4.32
CA ASP A 981 -9.30 15.22 4.87
C ASP A 981 -7.85 15.30 5.34
N GLY A 982 -7.22 16.47 5.15
CA GLY A 982 -5.90 16.71 5.72
C GLY A 982 -4.72 16.35 4.81
N LEU A 983 -4.88 16.41 3.49
CA LEU A 983 -3.79 16.19 2.55
C LEU A 983 -2.86 17.41 2.55
N LYS A 984 -1.62 17.28 3.04
CA LYS A 984 -0.71 18.42 3.15
C LYS A 984 -0.05 18.73 1.81
N THR A 985 -0.06 20.00 1.41
CA THR A 985 0.62 20.41 0.16
C THR A 985 2.14 20.49 0.32
N GLY A 986 2.64 20.62 1.54
CA GLY A 986 4.05 20.93 1.80
C GLY A 986 4.39 22.42 1.70
N GLU A 987 3.40 23.25 1.37
CA GLU A 987 3.56 24.70 1.18
C GLU A 987 2.80 25.51 2.25
N GLY A 988 2.25 24.83 3.25
CA GLY A 988 1.51 25.42 4.37
C GLY A 988 0.00 25.19 4.31
N ASP A 989 -0.51 24.75 3.15
CA ASP A 989 -1.93 24.50 2.92
C ASP A 989 -2.29 23.02 2.97
N THR A 990 -3.58 22.73 2.93
CA THR A 990 -4.13 21.38 3.06
C THR A 990 -5.39 21.21 2.20
N TYR A 991 -5.47 20.07 1.51
CA TYR A 991 -6.67 19.66 0.79
C TYR A 991 -7.56 18.73 1.63
N TYR A 992 -8.84 18.74 1.31
CA TYR A 992 -9.88 18.04 2.06
C TYR A 992 -10.74 17.17 1.14
N ALA A 993 -11.37 16.13 1.70
CA ALA A 993 -12.40 15.36 1.03
C ALA A 993 -13.68 16.19 0.98
N SER A 994 -13.69 17.21 0.13
CA SER A 994 -14.81 18.12 -0.10
C SER A 994 -15.01 18.28 -1.61
N LEU A 995 -16.26 18.35 -2.06
CA LEU A 995 -16.60 18.49 -3.47
C LEU A 995 -15.95 19.74 -4.04
N HIS A 996 -15.28 19.60 -5.17
CA HIS A 996 -14.46 20.65 -5.77
C HIS A 996 -14.74 20.78 -7.26
N THR A 997 -15.07 21.99 -7.70
CA THR A 997 -15.37 22.26 -9.10
C THR A 997 -14.14 22.20 -9.99
N GLY A 998 -12.96 22.57 -9.50
CA GLY A 998 -11.67 22.41 -10.20
C GLY A 998 -11.35 20.94 -10.49
N ALA A 999 -11.31 20.09 -9.46
CA ALA A 999 -11.08 18.65 -9.60
C ALA A 999 -12.10 17.98 -10.55
N THR A 1000 -13.37 18.40 -10.48
CA THR A 1000 -14.41 17.88 -11.37
C THR A 1000 -14.21 18.32 -12.83
N ALA A 1001 -13.81 19.58 -13.06
CA ALA A 1001 -13.53 20.09 -14.40
C ALA A 1001 -12.30 19.42 -15.02
N TRP A 1002 -11.25 19.19 -14.24
CA TRP A 1002 -10.08 18.42 -14.68
C TRP A 1002 -10.42 16.96 -14.99
N TYR A 1003 -11.25 16.31 -14.19
CA TYR A 1003 -11.76 14.98 -14.50
C TYR A 1003 -12.49 14.94 -15.85
N LEU A 1004 -13.36 15.92 -16.11
CA LEU A 1004 -14.06 16.03 -17.40
C LEU A 1004 -13.11 16.24 -18.58
N LEU A 1005 -12.07 17.05 -18.42
CA LEU A 1005 -11.06 17.28 -19.45
C LEU A 1005 -10.29 15.98 -19.72
N ALA A 1006 -9.75 15.36 -18.67
CA ALA A 1006 -8.92 14.16 -18.77
C ALA A 1006 -9.71 12.96 -19.33
N GLY A 1007 -10.92 12.71 -18.85
CA GLY A 1007 -11.77 11.61 -19.33
C GLY A 1007 -12.27 11.77 -20.77
N GLN A 1008 -12.17 12.98 -21.35
CA GLN A 1008 -12.39 13.25 -22.77
C GLN A 1008 -11.08 13.22 -23.59
N GLY A 1009 -9.93 12.99 -22.96
CA GLY A 1009 -8.60 13.09 -23.59
C GLY A 1009 -8.22 14.52 -23.99
N ALA A 1010 -8.84 15.54 -23.37
CA ALA A 1010 -8.62 16.94 -23.72
C ALA A 1010 -7.39 17.54 -23.01
N ASN A 1011 -6.76 18.51 -23.67
CA ASN A 1011 -5.62 19.25 -23.13
C ASN A 1011 -5.98 20.75 -22.95
N PRO A 1012 -6.11 21.25 -21.71
CA PRO A 1012 -6.54 22.63 -21.45
C PRO A 1012 -5.48 23.69 -21.74
N PHE A 1013 -4.23 23.33 -22.07
CA PHE A 1013 -3.19 24.28 -22.43
C PHE A 1013 -3.09 24.57 -23.93
N ARG A 1014 -3.94 23.97 -24.78
CA ARG A 1014 -3.91 24.16 -26.24
C ARG A 1014 -5.31 24.36 -26.83
N LEU A 1015 -5.48 25.32 -27.75
CA LEU A 1015 -6.77 25.66 -28.35
C LEU A 1015 -7.40 24.51 -29.15
#